data_AF-A0A2V8U2R8-F1
#
_entry.id   AF-A0A2V8U2R8-F1
#
_cell.length_a   1.000
_cell.length_b   1.000
_cell.length_c   1.000
_cell.angle_alpha   90.00
_cell.angle_beta   90.00
_cell.angle_gamma   90.00
#
_symmetry.space_group_name_H-M   'P 1'
#
loop_
_entity.id
_entity.type
_entity.pdbx_description
1 polymer ?
#
loop_
_entity_poly.entity_id
_entity_poly.type
_entity_poly.pdbx_seq_one_letter_code
_entity_poly.pdbx_strand_id
1 'polypeptide(L)'
;MIVRSLRRGFTETARLYRITLVLYLANLAAAAVLSAPMAVLIDESFGRSLSGLALASSFRFEAIIDFLQARRDAIASHFQILGFGLLLYATLSAVLTGGIIDALKSPPRSPFLPRFLGGCGRFAFRFLRLIPYLGAALAGVYWINRSLNQLIVLAFDQSAHEIAAFWVMRGKQGLVLAILLLLAAVFDLARILTAFENRAHMAGALLTSLGFVGRHLVSILALYALLLAAGLSLFAAYFMTGHALLPSASILPLFAAQQTLVLARHFLRVAGFATLMARYRSATGSPLPETEPAPASGAAAGATAFLAALAVAGALWPSRVAGAGTDREAPPESPASAPATAGRASLSRRVVSYDIEASLDPGRNLVSGRETIVYRNETRSPMQDLKFHLYPNAFSNTHSTYMRGISWSDETTLARLERMTREGSWGSMKVGAVRLADGADLTSRTIIDDTVMSVPLPGPVPPGGSVRVEVEWETLLPRTFHRMGRWGGHFDIMQWFPKLAVFTDTGWKIYPFYRYSEFFADFGIFKVTLSAPREYVLEATGVPGETRDGPGGTRSVTYRAEDVHDFAWIADRNALIARRVYREGPYASAPVEIVYLHQPYRRRMVPVILGAVEEGLRFYGERILPYPYPRIVVDDLPMGLGGGMEYPMLFTTSMAWFLPRFDTAPQEVTLHEFGHQYWYGIVATNEFEEPWLDEGVNSYVTRRIMERAYPPRAGRTADGLHAYVAARLLDEGLEAKLGPLTLDLDQILGFRATPFRPVEGGLLGYPVSAFSLDLPGMGDGGFLYSKQAYAAVARDNPIVTSSWGFR
;
A
#
# COMPACT_ATOMS: atom_id res chain seq x y z
N MET A 1 -43.83 7.32 10.40
CA MET A 1 -43.80 7.13 11.87
C MET A 1 -42.54 7.73 12.50
N ILE A 2 -41.33 7.23 12.19
CA ILE A 2 -40.03 7.63 12.79
C ILE A 2 -39.83 9.15 12.91
N VAL A 3 -40.13 9.93 11.86
CA VAL A 3 -40.01 11.40 11.86
C VAL A 3 -40.82 12.08 12.98
N ARG A 4 -41.98 11.54 13.38
CA ARG A 4 -42.75 12.08 14.52
C ARG A 4 -42.04 11.80 15.86
N SER A 5 -41.43 10.63 16.01
CA SER A 5 -40.62 10.28 17.19
C SER A 5 -39.36 11.16 17.29
N LEU A 6 -38.64 11.34 16.18
CA LEU A 6 -37.47 12.23 16.09
C LEU A 6 -37.83 13.67 16.43
N ARG A 7 -38.87 14.23 15.79
CA ARG A 7 -39.34 15.60 16.09
C ARG A 7 -39.64 15.76 17.59
N ARG A 8 -40.33 14.79 18.21
CA ARG A 8 -40.60 14.81 19.66
C ARG A 8 -39.32 14.75 20.48
N GLY A 9 -38.40 13.83 20.19
CA GLY A 9 -37.14 13.69 20.92
C GLY A 9 -36.25 14.95 20.85
N PHE A 10 -36.19 15.60 19.69
CA PHE A 10 -35.51 16.89 19.52
C PHE A 10 -36.21 18.01 20.30
N THR A 11 -37.55 18.09 20.30
CA THR A 11 -38.31 19.08 21.09
C THR A 11 -38.12 18.90 22.59
N GLU A 12 -38.18 17.68 23.13
CA GLU A 12 -37.91 17.46 24.57
C GLU A 12 -36.44 17.75 24.93
N THR A 13 -35.49 17.49 24.02
CA THR A 13 -34.07 17.82 24.23
C THR A 13 -33.82 19.32 24.26
N ALA A 14 -34.50 20.09 23.38
CA ALA A 14 -34.44 21.56 23.40
C ALA A 14 -35.00 22.15 24.70
N ARG A 15 -36.10 21.59 25.23
CA ARG A 15 -36.64 21.95 26.55
C ARG A 15 -35.66 21.63 27.69
N LEU A 16 -34.92 20.53 27.56
CA LEU A 16 -33.94 20.05 28.54
C LEU A 16 -32.49 20.47 28.24
N TYR A 17 -32.27 21.61 27.57
CA TYR A 17 -30.94 22.11 27.18
C TYR A 17 -29.89 22.12 28.31
N ARG A 18 -30.32 22.30 29.57
CA ARG A 18 -29.47 22.25 30.77
C ARG A 18 -28.77 20.90 30.97
N ILE A 19 -29.38 19.79 30.52
CA ILE A 19 -28.73 18.47 30.49
C ILE A 19 -27.58 18.49 29.49
N THR A 20 -27.85 18.93 28.25
CA THR A 20 -26.85 19.03 27.18
C THR A 20 -25.67 19.91 27.62
N LEU A 21 -25.93 21.01 28.32
CA LEU A 21 -24.89 21.88 28.89
C LEU A 21 -24.07 21.18 29.99
N VAL A 22 -24.69 20.44 30.92
CA VAL A 22 -23.96 19.66 31.94
C VAL A 22 -23.10 18.57 31.31
N LEU A 23 -23.59 17.88 30.26
CA LEU A 23 -22.80 16.88 29.54
C LEU A 23 -21.62 17.53 28.79
N TYR A 24 -21.82 18.68 28.15
CA TYR A 24 -20.77 19.47 27.52
C TYR A 24 -19.72 19.95 28.52
N LEU A 25 -20.13 20.49 29.67
CA LEU A 25 -19.19 20.96 30.72
C LEU A 25 -18.41 19.81 31.34
N ALA A 26 -19.04 18.65 31.58
CA ALA A 26 -18.34 17.45 32.04
C ALA A 26 -17.35 16.93 30.98
N ASN A 27 -17.68 17.03 29.70
CA ASN A 27 -16.77 16.70 28.60
C ASN A 27 -15.61 17.69 28.50
N LEU A 28 -15.87 18.99 28.61
CA LEU A 28 -14.85 20.05 28.55
C LEU A 28 -13.87 19.93 29.72
N ALA A 29 -14.36 19.66 30.94
CA ALA A 29 -13.52 19.43 32.11
C ALA A 29 -12.65 18.16 31.95
N ALA A 30 -13.24 17.05 31.51
CA ALA A 30 -12.50 15.81 31.25
C ALA A 30 -11.45 15.99 30.13
N ALA A 31 -11.81 16.68 29.05
CA ALA A 31 -10.90 16.99 27.95
C ALA A 31 -9.73 17.86 28.42
N ALA A 32 -10.00 18.94 29.18
CA ALA A 32 -8.98 19.84 29.70
C ALA A 32 -7.99 19.12 30.65
N VAL A 33 -8.49 18.27 31.55
CA VAL A 33 -7.63 17.46 32.44
C VAL A 33 -6.77 16.48 31.64
N LEU A 34 -7.34 15.82 30.62
CA LEU A 34 -6.61 14.87 29.79
C LEU A 34 -5.63 15.55 28.81
N SER A 35 -5.89 16.78 28.35
CA SER A 35 -4.98 17.53 27.48
C SER A 35 -3.91 18.31 28.22
N ALA A 36 -4.08 18.62 29.51
CA ALA A 36 -3.15 19.44 30.28
C ALA A 36 -1.69 18.93 30.25
N PRO A 37 -1.38 17.62 30.37
CA PRO A 37 -0.01 17.14 30.26
C PRO A 37 0.59 17.37 28.85
N MET A 38 -0.22 17.31 27.79
CA MET A 38 0.24 17.59 26.43
C MET A 38 0.54 19.08 26.23
N ALA A 39 -0.22 19.98 26.86
CA ALA A 39 0.06 21.41 26.82
C ALA A 39 1.42 21.75 27.49
N VAL A 40 1.75 21.09 28.61
CA VAL A 40 3.07 21.22 29.26
C VAL A 40 4.18 20.68 28.36
N LEU A 41 4.04 19.47 27.81
CA LEU A 41 5.03 18.88 26.90
C LEU A 41 5.30 19.73 25.65
N ILE A 42 4.26 20.39 25.12
CA ILE A 42 4.38 21.32 23.99
C ILE A 42 5.13 22.59 24.41
N ASP A 43 4.81 23.20 25.56
CA ASP A 43 5.51 24.40 26.05
C ASP A 43 6.99 24.12 26.36
N GLU A 44 7.30 23.01 27.03
CA GLU A 44 8.67 22.53 27.30
C GLU A 44 9.49 22.27 26.02
N SER A 45 8.84 22.06 24.88
CA SER A 45 9.50 21.73 23.61
C SER A 45 9.53 22.89 22.61
N PHE A 46 8.56 23.80 22.67
CA PHE A 46 8.37 24.88 21.70
C PHE A 46 8.31 26.29 22.29
N GLY A 47 7.96 26.47 23.57
CA GLY A 47 7.62 27.76 24.17
C GLY A 47 8.71 28.83 24.13
N ARG A 48 9.95 28.45 23.78
CA ARG A 48 11.11 29.35 23.61
C ARG A 48 11.94 29.07 22.34
N SER A 49 11.48 28.22 21.43
CA SER A 49 12.25 27.82 20.24
C SER A 49 11.79 28.52 18.95
N LEU A 50 12.72 28.69 18.00
CA LEU A 50 12.39 29.19 16.65
C LEU A 50 11.36 28.28 15.95
N SER A 51 11.39 26.97 16.22
CA SER A 51 10.39 26.00 15.75
C SER A 51 8.99 26.31 16.27
N GLY A 52 8.85 26.80 17.51
CA GLY A 52 7.56 27.24 18.06
C GLY A 52 7.01 28.47 17.33
N LEU A 53 7.87 29.45 17.01
CA LEU A 53 7.50 30.61 16.20
C LEU A 53 7.13 30.23 14.76
N ALA A 54 7.86 29.30 14.15
CA ALA A 54 7.56 28.76 12.82
C ALA A 54 6.22 28.00 12.80
N LEU A 55 5.95 27.16 13.81
CA LEU A 55 4.71 26.42 13.97
C LEU A 55 3.50 27.37 14.13
N ALA A 56 3.63 28.41 14.97
CA ALA A 56 2.59 29.40 15.21
C ALA A 56 2.28 30.30 13.99
N SER A 57 3.28 30.57 13.16
CA SER A 57 3.14 31.44 11.98
C SER A 57 2.70 30.72 10.70
N SER A 58 3.09 29.45 10.51
CA SER A 58 2.93 28.75 9.23
C SER A 58 2.44 27.30 9.30
N PHE A 59 2.28 26.71 10.49
CA PHE A 59 1.89 25.30 10.69
C PHE A 59 2.73 24.31 9.87
N ARG A 60 4.03 24.26 10.14
CA ARG A 60 4.95 23.29 9.51
C ARG A 60 4.72 21.88 10.05
N PHE A 61 4.56 20.90 9.16
CA PHE A 61 4.31 19.51 9.54
C PHE A 61 5.59 18.84 10.08
N GLU A 62 6.73 19.18 9.48
CA GLU A 62 8.08 18.74 9.88
C GLU A 62 8.31 18.97 11.38
N ALA A 63 8.06 20.19 11.87
CA ALA A 63 8.21 20.52 13.29
C ALA A 63 7.30 19.69 14.22
N ILE A 64 6.16 19.20 13.73
CA ILE A 64 5.29 18.27 14.49
C ILE A 64 5.92 16.88 14.51
N ILE A 65 6.46 16.39 13.39
CA ILE A 65 7.20 15.12 13.34
C ILE A 65 8.42 15.15 14.27
N ASP A 66 9.22 16.22 14.23
CA ASP A 66 10.39 16.43 15.09
C ASP A 66 10.01 16.31 16.58
N PHE A 67 8.89 16.94 16.99
CA PHE A 67 8.37 16.86 18.35
C PHE A 67 7.83 15.48 18.71
N LEU A 68 7.08 14.83 17.79
CA LEU A 68 6.52 13.50 18.02
C LEU A 68 7.64 12.45 18.21
N GLN A 69 8.77 12.62 17.52
CA GLN A 69 9.99 11.82 17.72
C GLN A 69 10.71 12.21 19.01
N ALA A 70 11.07 13.49 19.19
CA ALA A 70 11.86 13.97 20.33
C ALA A 70 11.15 13.89 21.71
N ARG A 71 9.87 13.50 21.74
CA ARG A 71 9.08 13.25 22.96
C ARG A 71 8.37 11.89 22.97
N ARG A 72 8.82 10.92 22.14
CA ARG A 72 8.17 9.62 21.92
C ARG A 72 7.67 8.94 23.20
N ASP A 73 8.52 8.80 24.22
CA ASP A 73 8.15 8.08 25.46
C ASP A 73 7.15 8.85 26.33
N ALA A 74 7.26 10.18 26.37
CA ALA A 74 6.30 11.03 27.03
C ALA A 74 4.94 11.01 26.31
N ILE A 75 4.95 10.90 24.98
CA ILE A 75 3.76 10.75 24.13
C ILE A 75 3.15 9.35 24.29
N ALA A 76 3.95 8.28 24.37
CA ALA A 76 3.48 6.93 24.64
C ALA A 76 2.83 6.84 26.04
N SER A 77 3.47 7.44 27.05
CA SER A 77 2.92 7.61 28.40
C SER A 77 1.63 8.44 28.38
N HIS A 78 1.57 9.50 27.56
CA HIS A 78 0.36 10.30 27.37
C HIS A 78 -0.76 9.48 26.69
N PHE A 79 -0.46 8.62 25.72
CA PHE A 79 -1.46 7.72 25.12
C PHE A 79 -1.99 6.69 26.13
N GLN A 80 -1.17 6.21 27.06
CA GLN A 80 -1.66 5.39 28.19
C GLN A 80 -2.59 6.20 29.10
N ILE A 81 -2.24 7.44 29.45
CA ILE A 81 -3.09 8.37 30.22
C ILE A 81 -4.41 8.64 29.49
N LEU A 82 -4.40 8.84 28.17
CA LEU A 82 -5.60 8.98 27.34
C LEU A 82 -6.43 7.68 27.31
N GLY A 83 -5.80 6.51 27.32
CA GLY A 83 -6.48 5.21 27.42
C GLY A 83 -7.22 5.02 28.74
N PHE A 84 -6.56 5.25 29.88
CA PHE A 84 -7.19 5.26 31.19
C PHE A 84 -8.25 6.37 31.31
N GLY A 85 -7.98 7.55 30.73
CA GLY A 85 -8.90 8.68 30.62
C GLY A 85 -10.17 8.34 29.84
N LEU A 86 -10.05 7.58 28.74
CA LEU A 86 -11.18 7.10 27.95
C LEU A 86 -12.02 6.07 28.73
N LEU A 87 -11.40 5.19 29.50
CA LEU A 87 -12.09 4.24 30.38
C LEU A 87 -12.84 4.95 31.53
N LEU A 88 -12.19 5.95 32.15
CA LEU A 88 -12.80 6.79 33.18
C LEU A 88 -13.95 7.64 32.60
N TYR A 89 -13.76 8.24 31.43
CA TYR A 89 -14.81 8.98 30.72
C TYR A 89 -15.96 8.07 30.29
N ALA A 90 -15.71 6.83 29.83
CA ALA A 90 -16.75 5.86 29.53
C ALA A 90 -17.57 5.49 30.78
N THR A 91 -16.90 5.36 31.93
CA THR A 91 -17.51 5.12 33.24
C THR A 91 -18.38 6.31 33.68
N LEU A 92 -17.84 7.53 33.63
CA LEU A 92 -18.56 8.78 33.90
C LEU A 92 -19.75 8.96 32.94
N SER A 93 -19.56 8.72 31.65
CA SER A 93 -20.56 8.76 30.59
C SER A 93 -21.70 7.75 30.82
N ALA A 94 -21.41 6.56 31.35
CA ALA A 94 -22.43 5.61 31.76
C ALA A 94 -23.24 6.17 32.95
N VAL A 95 -22.57 6.64 34.00
CA VAL A 95 -23.23 7.23 35.20
C VAL A 95 -24.09 8.44 34.86
N LEU A 96 -23.58 9.37 34.05
CA LEU A 96 -24.32 10.55 33.57
C LEU A 96 -25.58 10.20 32.78
N THR A 97 -25.62 9.03 32.13
CA THR A 97 -26.82 8.55 31.42
C THR A 97 -27.99 8.28 32.38
N GLY A 98 -27.74 8.05 33.67
CA GLY A 98 -28.79 7.92 34.69
C GLY A 98 -29.58 9.23 34.84
N GLY A 99 -28.88 10.36 34.98
CA GLY A 99 -29.50 11.68 35.05
C GLY A 99 -30.21 12.10 33.76
N ILE A 100 -29.70 11.70 32.59
CA ILE A 100 -30.39 11.90 31.30
C ILE A 100 -31.76 11.21 31.32
N ILE A 101 -31.82 9.93 31.68
CA ILE A 101 -33.07 9.15 31.63
C ILE A 101 -34.03 9.55 32.75
N ASP A 102 -33.54 9.86 33.97
CA ASP A 102 -34.39 10.30 35.09
C ASP A 102 -35.07 11.66 34.77
N ALA A 103 -34.33 12.60 34.20
CA ALA A 103 -34.88 13.91 33.79
C ALA A 103 -35.78 13.83 32.53
N LEU A 104 -35.58 12.84 31.65
CA LEU A 104 -36.52 12.50 30.57
C LEU A 104 -37.77 11.75 31.06
N LYS A 105 -37.70 11.10 32.23
CA LYS A 105 -38.85 10.46 32.89
C LYS A 105 -39.73 11.50 33.58
N SER A 106 -39.12 12.41 34.34
CA SER A 106 -39.79 13.47 35.10
C SER A 106 -39.00 14.79 34.99
N PRO A 107 -39.48 15.79 34.23
CA PRO A 107 -38.77 17.05 34.05
C PRO A 107 -38.41 17.73 35.39
N PRO A 108 -37.12 18.02 35.66
CA PRO A 108 -36.68 18.46 36.97
C PRO A 108 -37.13 19.89 37.31
N ARG A 109 -38.10 19.99 38.23
CA ARG A 109 -38.38 21.23 38.98
C ARG A 109 -37.14 21.67 39.79
N SER A 110 -37.09 22.92 40.22
CA SER A 110 -35.96 23.46 41.00
C SER A 110 -35.72 22.70 42.32
N PRO A 111 -34.46 22.49 42.77
CA PRO A 111 -33.20 22.77 42.07
C PRO A 111 -32.83 21.68 41.05
N PHE A 112 -32.27 22.08 39.91
CA PHE A 112 -31.95 21.20 38.77
C PHE A 112 -30.81 20.21 39.07
N LEU A 113 -29.65 20.73 39.46
CA LEU A 113 -28.41 19.93 39.53
C LEU A 113 -28.47 18.81 40.58
N PRO A 114 -28.99 19.01 41.82
CA PRO A 114 -29.12 17.92 42.79
C PRO A 114 -30.06 16.80 42.32
N ARG A 115 -31.15 17.12 41.60
CA ARG A 115 -32.02 16.11 40.99
C ARG A 115 -31.30 15.31 39.89
N PHE A 116 -30.61 16.00 38.98
CA PHE A 116 -29.85 15.35 37.91
C PHE A 116 -28.78 14.40 38.45
N LEU A 117 -27.97 14.85 39.42
CA LEU A 117 -26.94 14.03 40.06
C LEU A 117 -27.54 12.86 40.87
N GLY A 118 -28.69 13.07 41.53
CA GLY A 118 -29.46 12.00 42.16
C GLY A 118 -29.91 10.92 41.17
N GLY A 119 -30.38 11.33 39.98
CA GLY A 119 -30.70 10.41 38.88
C GLY A 119 -29.49 9.63 38.36
N CYS A 120 -28.31 10.26 38.27
CA CYS A 120 -27.06 9.59 37.94
C CYS A 120 -26.71 8.51 38.99
N GLY A 121 -26.70 8.87 40.27
CA GLY A 121 -26.35 7.96 41.37
C GLY A 121 -27.31 6.76 41.50
N ARG A 122 -28.63 6.99 41.34
CA ARG A 122 -29.69 5.97 41.49
C ARG A 122 -29.49 4.74 40.61
N PHE A 123 -28.90 4.91 39.42
CA PHE A 123 -28.74 3.84 38.43
C PHE A 123 -27.28 3.47 38.11
N ALA A 124 -26.30 4.24 38.62
CA ALA A 124 -24.86 4.09 38.37
C ALA A 124 -24.39 2.62 38.34
N PHE A 125 -24.45 1.92 39.48
CA PHE A 125 -23.98 0.53 39.60
C PHE A 125 -24.72 -0.46 38.69
N ARG A 126 -25.98 -0.20 38.32
CA ARG A 126 -26.72 -1.04 37.36
C ARG A 126 -26.18 -0.84 35.94
N PHE A 127 -25.87 0.41 35.56
CA PHE A 127 -25.30 0.72 34.25
C PHE A 127 -23.84 0.25 34.12
N LEU A 128 -23.05 0.29 35.19
CA LEU A 128 -21.69 -0.29 35.19
C LEU A 128 -21.73 -1.82 35.00
N ARG A 129 -22.72 -2.51 35.58
CA ARG A 129 -22.96 -3.95 35.35
C ARG A 129 -23.31 -4.31 33.90
N LEU A 130 -23.59 -3.35 33.02
CA LEU A 130 -23.75 -3.61 31.57
C LEU A 130 -22.41 -3.66 30.82
N ILE A 131 -21.32 -3.11 31.37
CA ILE A 131 -20.02 -3.01 30.66
C ILE A 131 -19.44 -4.39 30.29
N PRO A 132 -19.44 -5.43 31.15
CA PRO A 132 -18.94 -6.75 30.77
C PRO A 132 -19.73 -7.40 29.62
N TYR A 133 -21.07 -7.22 29.60
CA TYR A 133 -21.92 -7.72 28.51
C TYR A 133 -21.62 -7.00 27.19
N LEU A 134 -21.29 -5.70 27.23
CA LEU A 134 -20.89 -4.94 26.04
C LEU A 134 -19.53 -5.43 25.52
N GLY A 135 -18.57 -5.70 26.41
CA GLY A 135 -17.28 -6.28 26.06
C GLY A 135 -17.42 -7.64 25.37
N ALA A 136 -18.21 -8.55 25.96
CA ALA A 136 -18.50 -9.87 25.37
C ALA A 136 -19.18 -9.76 23.99
N ALA A 137 -20.14 -8.84 23.83
CA ALA A 137 -20.81 -8.62 22.55
C ALA A 137 -19.86 -8.04 21.49
N LEU A 138 -18.99 -7.08 21.84
CA LEU A 138 -17.98 -6.52 20.95
C LEU A 138 -16.93 -7.57 20.54
N ALA A 139 -16.53 -8.47 21.44
CA ALA A 139 -15.69 -9.62 21.10
C ALA A 139 -16.37 -10.54 20.07
N GLY A 140 -17.69 -10.77 20.21
CA GLY A 140 -18.48 -11.48 19.20
C GLY A 140 -18.47 -10.78 17.82
N VAL A 141 -18.62 -9.46 17.78
CA VAL A 141 -18.52 -8.68 16.52
C VAL A 141 -17.11 -8.76 15.91
N TYR A 142 -16.06 -8.73 16.73
CA TYR A 142 -14.68 -8.93 16.27
C TYR A 142 -14.49 -10.31 15.61
N TRP A 143 -14.94 -11.38 16.25
CA TRP A 143 -14.88 -12.74 15.68
C TRP A 143 -15.67 -12.86 14.37
N ILE A 144 -16.90 -12.35 14.32
CA ILE A 144 -17.71 -12.31 13.08
C ILE A 144 -16.97 -11.56 11.96
N ASN A 145 -16.36 -10.41 12.26
CA ASN A 145 -15.58 -9.65 11.27
C ASN A 145 -14.31 -10.39 10.81
N ARG A 146 -13.63 -11.13 11.70
CA ARG A 146 -12.45 -11.95 11.36
C ARG A 146 -12.84 -13.14 10.48
N SER A 147 -13.90 -13.87 10.83
CA SER A 147 -14.39 -14.99 10.00
C SER A 147 -14.93 -14.52 8.64
N LEU A 148 -15.62 -13.37 8.57
CA LEU A 148 -16.05 -12.80 7.30
C LEU A 148 -14.86 -12.34 6.43
N ASN A 149 -13.75 -11.85 7.01
CA ASN A 149 -12.53 -11.60 6.25
C ASN A 149 -11.98 -12.91 5.65
N GLN A 150 -11.88 -13.97 6.44
CA GLN A 150 -11.38 -15.27 5.97
C GLN A 150 -12.25 -15.83 4.83
N LEU A 151 -13.57 -15.75 4.92
CA LEU A 151 -14.48 -16.18 3.86
C LEU A 151 -14.36 -15.33 2.58
N ILE A 152 -14.18 -14.01 2.69
CA ILE A 152 -13.97 -13.13 1.53
C ILE A 152 -12.64 -13.45 0.83
N VAL A 153 -11.57 -13.69 1.59
CA VAL A 153 -10.30 -14.14 1.02
C VAL A 153 -10.50 -15.47 0.30
N LEU A 154 -11.06 -16.49 0.95
CA LEU A 154 -11.31 -17.80 0.33
C LEU A 154 -12.18 -17.72 -0.95
N ALA A 155 -13.13 -16.78 -1.03
CA ALA A 155 -14.01 -16.61 -2.18
C ALA A 155 -13.41 -15.81 -3.36
N PHE A 156 -12.42 -14.94 -3.12
CA PHE A 156 -11.92 -14.01 -4.15
C PHE A 156 -10.41 -14.09 -4.42
N ASP A 157 -9.63 -14.84 -3.63
CA ASP A 157 -8.17 -14.93 -3.72
C ASP A 157 -7.64 -15.82 -4.89
N GLN A 158 -8.44 -16.05 -5.94
CA GLN A 158 -7.94 -16.35 -7.31
C GLN A 158 -8.82 -15.67 -8.38
N SER A 159 -9.60 -14.66 -8.01
CA SER A 159 -10.57 -14.02 -8.89
C SER A 159 -9.95 -12.83 -9.62
N ALA A 160 -10.02 -12.84 -10.96
CA ALA A 160 -9.72 -11.67 -11.79
C ALA A 160 -10.83 -10.59 -11.75
N HIS A 161 -11.73 -10.63 -10.75
CA HIS A 161 -12.89 -9.75 -10.63
C HIS A 161 -12.85 -8.97 -9.31
N GLU A 162 -11.78 -8.16 -9.13
CA GLU A 162 -11.61 -7.26 -7.97
C GLU A 162 -12.85 -6.43 -7.64
N ILE A 163 -13.65 -6.03 -8.64
CA ILE A 163 -14.89 -5.26 -8.44
C ILE A 163 -15.91 -6.05 -7.58
N ALA A 164 -16.03 -7.37 -7.76
CA ALA A 164 -16.92 -8.20 -6.97
C ALA A 164 -16.41 -8.33 -5.52
N ALA A 165 -15.10 -8.58 -5.35
CA ALA A 165 -14.44 -8.60 -4.05
C ALA A 165 -14.65 -7.26 -3.30
N PHE A 166 -14.43 -6.13 -3.97
CA PHE A 166 -14.68 -4.79 -3.43
C PHE A 166 -16.12 -4.63 -2.94
N TRP A 167 -17.13 -4.95 -3.74
CA TRP A 167 -18.53 -4.78 -3.33
C TRP A 167 -18.92 -5.71 -2.18
N VAL A 168 -18.39 -6.94 -2.12
CA VAL A 168 -18.58 -7.82 -0.95
C VAL A 168 -17.87 -7.26 0.29
N MET A 169 -16.66 -6.69 0.16
CA MET A 169 -15.97 -6.00 1.27
C MET A 169 -16.75 -4.79 1.78
N ARG A 170 -17.35 -3.98 0.89
CA ARG A 170 -18.22 -2.85 1.29
C ARG A 170 -19.54 -3.32 1.90
N GLY A 171 -20.14 -4.40 1.37
CA GLY A 171 -21.29 -5.07 1.97
C GLY A 171 -20.99 -5.56 3.39
N LYS A 172 -19.83 -6.20 3.60
CA LYS A 172 -19.36 -6.63 4.92
C LYS A 172 -19.15 -5.45 5.88
N GLN A 173 -18.55 -4.34 5.41
CA GLN A 173 -18.40 -3.12 6.22
C GLN A 173 -19.77 -2.55 6.63
N GLY A 174 -20.74 -2.51 5.71
CA GLY A 174 -22.12 -2.12 5.99
C GLY A 174 -22.82 -3.04 6.99
N LEU A 175 -22.63 -4.35 6.88
CA LEU A 175 -23.15 -5.35 7.81
C LEU A 175 -22.59 -5.18 9.22
N VAL A 176 -21.26 -5.05 9.36
CA VAL A 176 -20.60 -4.83 10.66
C VAL A 176 -21.06 -3.50 11.28
N LEU A 177 -21.20 -2.43 10.48
CA LEU A 177 -21.76 -1.16 10.94
C LEU A 177 -23.21 -1.31 11.42
N ALA A 178 -24.06 -2.03 10.68
CA ALA A 178 -25.44 -2.28 11.08
C ALA A 178 -25.52 -3.08 12.40
N ILE A 179 -24.67 -4.11 12.58
CA ILE A 179 -24.58 -4.87 13.83
C ILE A 179 -24.16 -3.96 15.00
N LEU A 180 -23.18 -3.07 14.82
CA LEU A 180 -22.74 -2.13 15.85
C LEU A 180 -23.83 -1.09 16.22
N LEU A 181 -24.59 -0.58 15.24
CA LEU A 181 -25.72 0.33 15.49
C LEU A 181 -26.86 -0.38 16.23
N LEU A 182 -27.16 -1.64 15.90
CA LEU A 182 -28.15 -2.45 16.60
C LEU A 182 -27.70 -2.78 18.03
N LEU A 183 -26.41 -3.10 18.23
CA LEU A 183 -25.83 -3.33 19.54
C LEU A 183 -25.94 -2.08 20.42
N ALA A 184 -25.62 -0.90 19.89
CA ALA A 184 -25.81 0.37 20.59
C ALA A 184 -27.29 0.57 21.01
N ALA A 185 -28.24 0.32 20.10
CA ALA A 185 -29.67 0.43 20.39
C ALA A 185 -30.16 -0.56 21.47
N VAL A 186 -29.65 -1.80 21.49
CA VAL A 186 -29.97 -2.79 22.54
C VAL A 186 -29.46 -2.33 23.90
N PHE A 187 -28.24 -1.78 23.98
CA PHE A 187 -27.65 -1.32 25.24
C PHE A 187 -28.26 0.00 25.74
N ASP A 188 -28.58 0.93 24.85
CA ASP A 188 -29.30 2.16 25.22
C ASP A 188 -30.74 1.87 25.66
N LEU A 189 -31.43 0.94 25.01
CA LEU A 189 -32.73 0.49 25.48
C LEU A 189 -32.61 -0.24 26.83
N ALA A 190 -31.59 -1.08 27.05
CA ALA A 190 -31.40 -1.75 28.34
C ALA A 190 -31.15 -0.75 29.48
N ARG A 191 -30.45 0.36 29.22
CA ARG A 191 -30.33 1.50 30.15
C ARG A 191 -31.69 2.15 30.41
N ILE A 192 -32.48 2.42 29.35
CA ILE A 192 -33.84 2.97 29.47
C ILE A 192 -34.74 2.05 30.31
N LEU A 193 -34.82 0.74 30.03
CA LEU A 193 -35.66 -0.18 30.81
C LEU A 193 -35.22 -0.25 32.29
N THR A 194 -33.92 -0.28 32.53
CA THR A 194 -33.35 -0.33 33.88
C THR A 194 -33.72 0.89 34.73
N ALA A 195 -33.76 2.09 34.14
CA ALA A 195 -34.12 3.32 34.85
C ALA A 195 -35.64 3.62 34.83
N PHE A 196 -36.32 3.32 33.72
CA PHE A 196 -37.75 3.61 33.54
C PHE A 196 -38.62 2.62 34.32
N GLU A 197 -38.33 1.31 34.21
CA GLU A 197 -39.06 0.21 34.85
C GLU A 197 -38.38 -0.32 36.12
N ASN A 198 -37.33 0.36 36.60
CA ASN A 198 -36.58 0.02 37.82
C ASN A 198 -35.99 -1.42 37.83
N ARG A 199 -35.70 -2.03 36.67
CA ARG A 199 -35.20 -3.41 36.61
C ARG A 199 -33.86 -3.58 37.36
N ALA A 200 -33.74 -4.65 38.13
CA ALA A 200 -32.51 -5.01 38.85
C ALA A 200 -31.59 -5.97 38.07
N HIS A 201 -32.16 -6.86 37.25
CA HIS A 201 -31.44 -7.91 36.53
C HIS A 201 -31.06 -7.47 35.11
N MET A 202 -29.77 -7.21 34.87
CA MET A 202 -29.29 -6.61 33.62
C MET A 202 -29.42 -7.55 32.41
N ALA A 203 -29.22 -8.86 32.58
CA ALA A 203 -29.46 -9.85 31.53
C ALA A 203 -30.93 -9.83 31.05
N GLY A 204 -31.90 -9.75 31.97
CA GLY A 204 -33.32 -9.64 31.61
C GLY A 204 -33.68 -8.33 30.90
N ALA A 205 -33.01 -7.22 31.25
CA ALA A 205 -33.15 -5.95 30.54
C ALA A 205 -32.56 -6.03 29.11
N LEU A 206 -31.39 -6.67 28.95
CA LEU A 206 -30.76 -6.90 27.63
C LEU A 206 -31.60 -7.82 26.74
N LEU A 207 -32.09 -8.96 27.25
CA LEU A 207 -32.95 -9.88 26.50
C LEU A 207 -34.27 -9.22 26.07
N THR A 208 -34.89 -8.43 26.95
CA THR A 208 -36.10 -7.65 26.60
C THR A 208 -35.80 -6.61 25.52
N SER A 209 -34.64 -5.95 25.61
CA SER A 209 -34.20 -4.94 24.64
C SER A 209 -33.90 -5.57 23.28
N LEU A 210 -33.22 -6.72 23.25
CA LEU A 210 -32.96 -7.50 22.04
C LEU A 210 -34.27 -7.94 21.36
N GLY A 211 -35.22 -8.48 22.13
CA GLY A 211 -36.54 -8.86 21.61
C GLY A 211 -37.40 -7.68 21.14
N PHE A 212 -37.20 -6.47 21.68
CA PHE A 212 -37.84 -5.26 21.17
C PHE A 212 -37.17 -4.75 19.89
N VAL A 213 -35.84 -4.67 19.87
CA VAL A 213 -35.06 -4.22 18.70
C VAL A 213 -35.28 -5.17 17.52
N GLY A 214 -35.30 -6.49 17.72
CA GLY A 214 -35.61 -7.46 16.67
C GLY A 214 -37.00 -7.27 16.05
N ARG A 215 -38.05 -7.12 16.88
CA ARG A 215 -39.43 -6.88 16.40
C ARG A 215 -39.64 -5.52 15.72
N HIS A 216 -38.68 -4.60 15.84
CA HIS A 216 -38.76 -3.26 15.27
C HIS A 216 -37.54 -2.88 14.42
N LEU A 217 -36.78 -3.90 13.95
CA LEU A 217 -35.44 -3.83 13.38
C LEU A 217 -35.22 -2.65 12.44
N VAL A 218 -35.99 -2.60 11.35
CA VAL A 218 -35.89 -1.54 10.32
C VAL A 218 -36.08 -0.15 10.93
N SER A 219 -37.01 0.02 11.87
CA SER A 219 -37.30 1.33 12.46
C SER A 219 -36.30 1.79 13.52
N ILE A 220 -35.57 0.85 14.14
CA ILE A 220 -34.48 1.13 15.09
C ILE A 220 -33.17 1.36 14.34
N LEU A 221 -32.85 0.53 13.34
CA LEU A 221 -31.69 0.72 12.49
C LEU A 221 -31.76 2.05 11.73
N ALA A 222 -32.92 2.40 11.17
CA ALA A 222 -33.11 3.70 10.51
C ALA A 222 -32.98 4.88 11.49
N LEU A 223 -33.40 4.74 12.75
CA LEU A 223 -33.17 5.78 13.78
C LEU A 223 -31.67 5.97 14.05
N TYR A 224 -30.94 4.88 14.28
CA TYR A 224 -29.51 4.93 14.59
C TYR A 224 -28.66 5.34 13.37
N ALA A 225 -29.07 4.96 12.16
CA ALA A 225 -28.45 5.42 10.92
C ALA A 225 -28.67 6.92 10.68
N LEU A 226 -29.85 7.48 10.98
CA LEU A 226 -30.11 8.92 10.90
C LEU A 226 -29.31 9.71 11.96
N LEU A 227 -29.17 9.19 13.17
CA LEU A 227 -28.32 9.79 14.22
C LEU A 227 -26.83 9.74 13.85
N LEU A 228 -26.37 8.64 13.26
CA LEU A 228 -25.01 8.52 12.72
C LEU A 228 -24.79 9.51 11.58
N ALA A 229 -25.71 9.58 10.61
CA ALA A 229 -25.62 10.49 9.47
C ALA A 229 -25.56 11.95 9.93
N ALA A 230 -26.40 12.36 10.89
CA ALA A 230 -26.34 13.70 11.47
C ALA A 230 -24.99 13.99 12.17
N GLY A 231 -24.44 13.01 12.90
CA GLY A 231 -23.10 13.12 13.48
C GLY A 231 -21.97 13.25 12.44
N LEU A 232 -22.05 12.48 11.35
CA LEU A 232 -21.11 12.54 10.24
C LEU A 232 -21.22 13.85 9.46
N SER A 233 -22.43 14.39 9.24
CA SER A 233 -22.62 15.70 8.60
C SER A 233 -22.03 16.84 9.42
N LEU A 234 -22.19 16.82 10.75
CA LEU A 234 -21.56 17.80 11.64
C LEU A 234 -20.03 17.68 11.63
N PHE A 235 -19.49 16.46 11.62
CA PHE A 235 -18.04 16.23 11.51
C PHE A 235 -17.48 16.67 10.16
N ALA A 236 -18.19 16.40 9.05
CA ALA A 236 -17.80 16.83 7.72
C ALA A 236 -17.82 18.36 7.59
N ALA A 237 -18.82 19.05 8.16
CA ALA A 237 -18.86 20.51 8.21
C ALA A 237 -17.67 21.08 8.99
N TYR A 238 -17.34 20.50 10.15
CA TYR A 238 -16.14 20.87 10.92
C TYR A 238 -14.85 20.63 10.11
N PHE A 239 -14.70 19.48 9.45
CA PHE A 239 -13.51 19.15 8.65
C PHE A 239 -13.33 20.11 7.47
N MET A 240 -14.39 20.40 6.71
CA MET A 240 -14.37 21.38 5.62
C MET A 240 -14.04 22.79 6.11
N THR A 241 -14.55 23.16 7.30
CA THR A 241 -14.25 24.45 7.93
C THR A 241 -12.78 24.53 8.36
N GLY A 242 -12.22 23.46 8.95
CA GLY A 242 -10.80 23.38 9.29
C GLY A 242 -9.89 23.48 8.06
N HIS A 243 -10.23 22.77 6.98
CA HIS A 243 -9.47 22.83 5.71
C HIS A 243 -9.54 24.22 5.06
N ALA A 244 -10.65 24.95 5.20
CA ALA A 244 -10.81 26.31 4.68
C ALA A 244 -10.15 27.41 5.54
N LEU A 245 -9.77 27.11 6.79
CA LEU A 245 -9.14 28.07 7.72
C LEU A 245 -7.62 27.86 7.88
N LEU A 246 -7.01 26.96 7.11
CA LEU A 246 -5.59 26.64 7.17
C LEU A 246 -4.85 27.09 5.89
N PRO A 247 -3.70 27.81 5.99
CA PRO A 247 -3.02 28.31 7.19
C PRO A 247 -3.08 29.85 7.32
N SER A 248 -3.72 30.38 8.37
CA SER A 248 -3.33 31.67 8.97
C SER A 248 -3.89 31.89 10.39
N ALA A 249 -3.07 31.62 11.41
CA ALA A 249 -3.08 32.25 12.73
C ALA A 249 -4.41 32.39 13.51
N SER A 250 -5.33 31.42 13.47
CA SER A 250 -6.53 31.47 14.33
C SER A 250 -7.01 30.11 14.86
N ILE A 251 -6.38 29.68 15.96
CA ILE A 251 -6.79 28.49 16.74
C ILE A 251 -8.16 28.69 17.38
N LEU A 252 -8.52 29.92 17.77
CA LEU A 252 -9.76 30.23 18.50
C LEU A 252 -11.05 29.93 17.69
N PRO A 253 -11.20 30.32 16.41
CA PRO A 253 -12.30 29.86 15.56
C PRO A 253 -12.38 28.33 15.40
N LEU A 254 -11.25 27.64 15.23
CA LEU A 254 -11.23 26.18 15.10
C LEU A 254 -11.68 25.49 16.40
N PHE A 255 -11.20 25.97 17.54
CA PHE A 255 -11.64 25.54 18.86
C PHE A 255 -13.13 25.83 19.10
N ALA A 256 -13.64 27.00 18.71
CA ALA A 256 -15.05 27.34 18.82
C ALA A 256 -15.94 26.44 17.94
N ALA A 257 -15.49 26.12 16.71
CA ALA A 257 -16.16 25.14 15.85
C ALA A 257 -16.13 23.73 16.46
N GLN A 258 -15.01 23.32 17.05
CA GLN A 258 -14.87 22.05 17.77
C GLN A 258 -15.81 21.97 18.98
N GLN A 259 -15.89 23.01 19.81
CA GLN A 259 -16.82 23.04 20.95
C GLN A 259 -18.29 23.04 20.50
N THR A 260 -18.61 23.71 19.39
CA THR A 260 -19.94 23.66 18.76
C THR A 260 -20.29 22.24 18.31
N LEU A 261 -19.35 21.53 17.67
CA LEU A 261 -19.49 20.11 17.30
C LEU A 261 -19.69 19.21 18.52
N VAL A 262 -18.93 19.41 19.61
CA VAL A 262 -19.07 18.65 20.86
C VAL A 262 -20.44 18.88 21.50
N LEU A 263 -20.88 20.14 21.61
CA LEU A 263 -22.21 20.49 22.12
C LEU A 263 -23.34 19.87 21.29
N ALA A 264 -23.24 19.93 19.95
CA ALA A 264 -24.18 19.30 19.03
C ALA A 264 -24.19 17.76 19.15
N ARG A 265 -23.02 17.13 19.37
CA ARG A 265 -22.91 15.68 19.63
C ARG A 265 -23.61 15.27 20.93
N HIS A 266 -23.49 16.08 22.00
CA HIS A 266 -24.23 15.84 23.24
C HIS A 266 -25.74 16.07 23.07
N PHE A 267 -26.15 17.06 22.27
CA PHE A 267 -27.56 17.28 21.91
C PHE A 267 -28.13 16.06 21.18
N LEU A 268 -27.46 15.58 20.12
CA LEU A 268 -27.87 14.39 19.37
C LEU A 268 -27.96 13.13 20.26
N ARG A 269 -27.06 12.98 21.25
CA ARG A 269 -27.12 11.88 22.22
C ARG A 269 -28.39 11.93 23.07
N VAL A 270 -28.73 13.08 23.66
CA VAL A 270 -29.96 13.23 24.46
C VAL A 270 -31.20 13.06 23.59
N ALA A 271 -31.20 13.61 22.37
CA ALA A 271 -32.27 13.44 21.40
C ALA A 271 -32.44 11.97 20.96
N GLY A 272 -31.35 11.20 20.88
CA GLY A 272 -31.37 9.75 20.68
C GLY A 272 -32.11 9.00 21.79
N PHE A 273 -31.72 9.21 23.06
CA PHE A 273 -32.41 8.62 24.22
C PHE A 273 -33.89 9.03 24.29
N ALA A 274 -34.19 10.31 24.08
CA ALA A 274 -35.57 10.82 24.07
C ALA A 274 -36.41 10.19 22.95
N THR A 275 -35.85 10.05 21.75
CA THR A 275 -36.51 9.41 20.60
C THR A 275 -36.73 7.92 20.80
N LEU A 276 -35.72 7.20 21.30
CA LEU A 276 -35.78 5.76 21.56
C LEU A 276 -36.79 5.44 22.68
N MET A 277 -36.81 6.22 23.75
CA MET A 277 -37.78 6.07 24.84
C MET A 277 -39.20 6.40 24.38
N ALA A 278 -39.39 7.47 23.59
CA ALA A 278 -40.69 7.79 23.00
C ALA A 278 -41.17 6.68 22.04
N ARG A 279 -40.24 6.07 21.28
CA ARG A 279 -40.52 4.92 20.41
C ARG A 279 -40.93 3.69 21.21
N TYR A 280 -40.24 3.39 22.32
CA TYR A 280 -40.58 2.29 23.22
C TYR A 280 -41.99 2.45 23.79
N ARG A 281 -42.29 3.57 24.48
CA ARG A 281 -43.62 3.84 25.06
C ARG A 281 -44.74 3.78 23.99
N SER A 282 -44.47 4.25 22.77
CA SER A 282 -45.46 4.20 21.66
C SER A 282 -45.80 2.79 21.16
N ALA A 283 -44.99 1.78 21.50
CA ALA A 283 -45.16 0.39 21.09
C ALA A 283 -45.56 -0.53 22.26
N THR A 284 -45.37 -0.10 23.52
CA THR A 284 -45.74 -0.87 24.73
C THR A 284 -46.96 -0.32 25.48
N GLY A 285 -47.49 0.84 25.08
CA GLY A 285 -48.72 1.41 25.68
C GLY A 285 -48.55 2.01 27.08
N SER A 286 -47.32 2.15 27.59
CA SER A 286 -47.08 2.73 28.92
C SER A 286 -47.58 4.18 29.01
N PRO A 287 -48.42 4.53 30.01
CA PRO A 287 -49.07 5.85 30.08
C PRO A 287 -48.09 7.01 30.32
N LEU A 288 -48.56 8.22 30.03
CA LEU A 288 -47.86 9.46 30.30
C LEU A 288 -48.06 9.90 31.76
N PRO A 289 -47.04 10.50 32.42
CA PRO A 289 -47.29 11.45 33.49
C PRO A 289 -48.03 12.66 32.92
N GLU A 290 -49.11 13.10 33.57
CA GLU A 290 -49.82 14.31 33.17
C GLU A 290 -48.91 15.53 33.27
N THR A 291 -48.97 16.39 32.25
CA THR A 291 -48.34 17.71 32.24
C THR A 291 -49.25 18.67 31.46
N GLU A 292 -49.48 19.84 32.05
CA GLU A 292 -50.40 20.88 31.57
C GLU A 292 -50.05 21.46 30.19
N PRO A 293 -51.01 22.16 29.53
CA PRO A 293 -50.75 22.88 28.29
C PRO A 293 -49.57 23.86 28.40
N ALA A 294 -48.83 24.00 27.30
CA ALA A 294 -47.61 24.80 27.27
C ALA A 294 -47.88 26.31 27.26
N PRO A 295 -47.03 27.15 27.89
CA PRO A 295 -47.01 28.57 27.62
C PRO A 295 -46.62 28.82 26.15
N ALA A 296 -47.28 29.79 25.52
CA ALA A 296 -47.00 30.18 24.14
C ALA A 296 -45.74 31.06 24.04
N SER A 297 -45.11 31.05 22.86
CA SER A 297 -43.85 31.74 22.52
C SER A 297 -42.57 31.22 23.22
N GLY A 298 -41.40 31.46 22.60
CA GLY A 298 -40.08 31.04 23.09
C GLY A 298 -39.53 29.72 22.51
N ALA A 299 -40.29 28.62 22.55
CA ALA A 299 -39.77 27.27 22.24
C ALA A 299 -39.36 27.03 20.77
N ALA A 300 -39.68 27.93 19.84
CA ALA A 300 -39.38 27.76 18.41
C ALA A 300 -37.90 28.01 18.07
N ALA A 301 -37.27 29.02 18.69
CA ALA A 301 -35.97 29.56 18.25
C ALA A 301 -34.82 28.54 18.31
N GLY A 302 -34.79 27.68 19.34
CA GLY A 302 -33.74 26.67 19.48
C GLY A 302 -33.76 25.59 18.40
N ALA A 303 -34.93 25.30 17.81
CA ALA A 303 -35.07 24.31 16.74
C ALA A 303 -34.74 24.89 15.36
N THR A 304 -35.15 26.13 15.08
CA THR A 304 -34.81 26.82 13.82
C THR A 304 -33.35 27.23 13.77
N ALA A 305 -32.73 27.67 14.87
CA ALA A 305 -31.29 27.97 14.91
C ALA A 305 -30.42 26.74 14.60
N PHE A 306 -30.78 25.57 15.15
CA PHE A 306 -30.05 24.32 14.90
C PHE A 306 -30.19 23.81 13.46
N LEU A 307 -31.34 24.05 12.80
CA LEU A 307 -31.53 23.74 11.39
C LEU A 307 -30.89 24.79 10.45
N ALA A 308 -30.87 26.06 10.84
CA ALA A 308 -30.18 27.12 10.08
C ALA A 308 -28.66 26.89 10.04
N ALA A 309 -28.06 26.39 11.12
CA ALA A 309 -26.65 26.02 11.16
C ALA A 309 -26.25 24.96 10.11
N LEU A 310 -27.18 24.10 9.67
CA LEU A 310 -26.96 23.15 8.57
C LEU A 310 -27.10 23.78 7.18
N ALA A 311 -27.78 24.92 7.05
CA ALA A 311 -28.02 25.59 5.77
C ALA A 311 -26.82 26.47 5.31
N VAL A 312 -26.08 27.06 6.25
CA VAL A 312 -24.94 27.96 5.95
C VAL A 312 -23.81 27.24 5.19
N ALA A 313 -23.67 25.93 5.36
CA ALA A 313 -22.69 25.11 4.63
C ALA A 313 -22.93 25.03 3.11
N GLY A 314 -24.10 25.47 2.60
CA GLY A 314 -24.43 25.44 1.18
C GLY A 314 -24.05 26.71 0.38
N ALA A 315 -23.60 27.77 1.03
CA ALA A 315 -23.52 29.12 0.42
C ALA A 315 -22.12 29.52 -0.10
N LEU A 316 -21.09 28.67 0.04
CA LEU A 316 -19.71 28.97 -0.36
C LEU A 316 -19.16 27.94 -1.36
N TRP A 317 -19.67 27.97 -2.59
CA TRP A 317 -19.06 27.27 -3.73
C TRP A 317 -19.03 28.19 -4.97
N PRO A 318 -17.85 28.55 -5.53
CA PRO A 318 -17.76 29.31 -6.77
C PRO A 318 -18.01 28.39 -7.99
N SER A 319 -19.25 28.36 -8.47
CA SER A 319 -19.63 27.62 -9.68
C SER A 319 -19.14 28.30 -10.96
N ARG A 320 -17.97 27.91 -11.48
CA ARG A 320 -17.53 28.23 -12.86
C ARG A 320 -16.82 27.06 -13.55
N VAL A 321 -17.56 26.37 -14.42
CA VAL A 321 -17.01 25.67 -15.59
C VAL A 321 -17.96 25.96 -16.76
N ALA A 322 -17.47 26.69 -17.76
CA ALA A 322 -18.08 26.85 -19.07
C ALA A 322 -16.95 27.18 -20.05
N GLY A 323 -16.84 26.39 -21.12
CA GLY A 323 -15.66 26.40 -21.99
C GLY A 323 -15.65 25.18 -22.91
N ALA A 324 -16.73 25.01 -23.68
CA ALA A 324 -16.78 24.00 -24.72
C ALA A 324 -16.02 24.48 -25.96
N GLY A 325 -15.07 23.67 -26.43
CA GLY A 325 -14.49 23.77 -27.77
C GLY A 325 -14.75 22.46 -28.49
N THR A 326 -15.18 22.52 -29.75
CA THR A 326 -15.57 21.34 -30.54
C THR A 326 -14.49 20.96 -31.55
N ASP A 327 -14.61 19.73 -32.06
CA ASP A 327 -14.08 19.27 -33.35
C ASP A 327 -12.57 19.37 -33.61
N ARG A 328 -11.91 18.20 -33.63
CA ARG A 328 -11.87 17.44 -34.89
C ARG A 328 -11.45 15.99 -34.71
N GLU A 329 -12.11 15.13 -35.47
CA GLU A 329 -11.77 13.72 -35.66
C GLU A 329 -10.72 13.60 -36.79
N ALA A 330 -9.81 12.63 -36.68
CA ALA A 330 -8.78 12.35 -37.69
C ALA A 330 -8.76 10.84 -38.01
N PRO A 331 -8.43 10.41 -39.25
CA PRO A 331 -8.65 9.04 -39.68
C PRO A 331 -7.65 8.04 -39.08
N PRO A 332 -7.97 6.73 -39.06
CA PRO A 332 -7.05 5.69 -38.60
C PRO A 332 -5.96 5.43 -39.63
N GLU A 333 -4.69 5.58 -39.25
CA GLU A 333 -3.56 5.05 -40.02
C GLU A 333 -3.39 3.53 -39.78
N SER A 334 -3.13 2.79 -40.85
CA SER A 334 -2.79 1.37 -40.78
C SER A 334 -1.42 1.13 -40.12
N PRO A 335 -1.16 -0.07 -39.57
CA PRO A 335 0.09 -0.37 -38.89
C PRO A 335 1.28 -0.31 -39.85
N ALA A 336 2.14 0.69 -39.66
CA ALA A 336 3.43 0.77 -40.34
C ALA A 336 4.31 -0.42 -39.94
N SER A 337 4.88 -1.11 -40.93
CA SER A 337 5.80 -2.24 -40.74
C SER A 337 7.00 -1.85 -39.89
N ALA A 338 7.44 -2.75 -39.00
CA ALA A 338 8.59 -2.52 -38.13
C ALA A 338 9.84 -2.10 -38.93
N PRO A 339 10.57 -1.04 -38.50
CA PRO A 339 11.80 -0.64 -39.17
C PRO A 339 12.88 -1.71 -38.96
N ALA A 340 13.44 -2.22 -40.06
CA ALA A 340 14.56 -3.15 -39.99
C ALA A 340 15.76 -2.49 -39.28
N THR A 341 16.38 -3.21 -38.35
CA THR A 341 17.43 -2.70 -37.47
C THR A 341 18.75 -2.47 -38.22
N ALA A 342 18.89 -1.30 -38.83
CA ALA A 342 20.13 -0.86 -39.47
C ALA A 342 21.16 -0.39 -38.42
N GLY A 343 22.11 -1.25 -38.08
CA GLY A 343 23.46 -0.85 -37.65
C GLY A 343 23.58 0.01 -36.37
N ARG A 344 22.83 -0.27 -35.31
CA ARG A 344 23.14 0.29 -33.97
C ARG A 344 24.42 -0.39 -33.45
N ALA A 345 25.39 0.40 -32.97
CA ALA A 345 26.57 -0.14 -32.28
C ALA A 345 26.14 -0.81 -30.95
N SER A 346 26.80 -1.90 -30.56
CA SER A 346 26.49 -2.57 -29.29
C SER A 346 26.81 -1.68 -28.09
N LEU A 347 25.95 -1.75 -27.08
CA LEU A 347 26.10 -1.02 -25.82
C LEU A 347 26.99 -1.80 -24.84
N SER A 348 26.93 -3.14 -24.90
CA SER A 348 27.74 -4.06 -24.10
C SER A 348 28.75 -4.83 -24.97
N ARG A 349 29.56 -5.68 -24.30
CA ARG A 349 30.46 -6.64 -24.96
C ARG A 349 29.74 -7.90 -25.48
N ARG A 350 28.53 -8.19 -24.97
CA ARG A 350 27.70 -9.35 -25.35
C ARG A 350 28.43 -10.69 -25.21
N VAL A 351 28.97 -10.97 -24.02
CA VAL A 351 29.79 -12.17 -23.75
C VAL A 351 29.00 -13.47 -23.75
N VAL A 352 27.67 -13.38 -23.67
CA VAL A 352 26.73 -14.52 -23.70
C VAL A 352 25.65 -14.30 -24.77
N SER A 353 25.15 -15.39 -25.36
CA SER A 353 23.94 -15.36 -26.18
C SER A 353 23.08 -16.60 -25.96
N TYR A 354 21.77 -16.38 -25.85
CA TYR A 354 20.73 -17.38 -25.58
C TYR A 354 19.83 -17.52 -26.82
N ASP A 355 19.66 -18.74 -27.32
CA ASP A 355 18.62 -19.10 -28.28
C ASP A 355 17.68 -20.12 -27.63
N ILE A 356 16.50 -19.65 -27.21
CA ILE A 356 15.55 -20.36 -26.34
C ILE A 356 14.27 -20.69 -27.13
N GLU A 357 13.76 -21.90 -26.95
CA GLU A 357 12.41 -22.30 -27.34
C GLU A 357 11.66 -22.81 -26.11
N ALA A 358 10.46 -22.26 -25.85
CA ALA A 358 9.67 -22.61 -24.68
C ALA A 358 8.17 -22.68 -24.97
N SER A 359 7.46 -23.51 -24.20
CA SER A 359 6.01 -23.66 -24.29
C SER A 359 5.36 -23.70 -22.91
N LEU A 360 4.33 -22.87 -22.72
CA LEU A 360 3.45 -22.88 -21.54
C LEU A 360 2.33 -23.91 -21.72
N ASP A 361 2.15 -24.77 -20.72
CA ASP A 361 0.96 -25.58 -20.48
C ASP A 361 0.19 -24.98 -19.28
N PRO A 362 -0.88 -24.21 -19.52
CA PRO A 362 -1.69 -23.64 -18.44
C PRO A 362 -2.46 -24.65 -17.59
N GLY A 363 -2.64 -25.88 -18.08
CA GLY A 363 -3.32 -26.96 -17.34
C GLY A 363 -2.39 -27.65 -16.34
N ARG A 364 -1.11 -27.79 -16.67
CA ARG A 364 -0.06 -28.29 -15.77
C ARG A 364 0.62 -27.18 -14.94
N ASN A 365 0.40 -25.91 -15.27
CA ASN A 365 1.14 -24.75 -14.74
C ASN A 365 2.65 -24.84 -15.07
N LEU A 366 2.98 -25.35 -16.26
CA LEU A 366 4.34 -25.74 -16.60
C LEU A 366 4.86 -24.95 -17.79
N VAL A 367 6.12 -24.53 -17.74
CA VAL A 367 6.88 -24.07 -18.90
C VAL A 367 7.96 -25.11 -19.20
N SER A 368 7.82 -25.83 -20.30
CA SER A 368 8.88 -26.70 -20.83
C SER A 368 9.75 -25.90 -21.79
N GLY A 369 11.08 -26.01 -21.65
CA GLY A 369 12.03 -25.21 -22.40
C GLY A 369 13.25 -26.01 -22.87
N ARG A 370 13.84 -25.52 -23.96
CA ARG A 370 15.20 -25.87 -24.40
C ARG A 370 15.94 -24.61 -24.79
N GLU A 371 17.24 -24.57 -24.54
CA GLU A 371 18.08 -23.44 -24.91
C GLU A 371 19.44 -23.88 -25.45
N THR A 372 19.96 -23.09 -26.36
CA THR A 372 21.39 -23.01 -26.66
C THR A 372 21.96 -21.78 -25.96
N ILE A 373 23.01 -21.97 -25.18
CA ILE A 373 23.84 -20.88 -24.66
C ILE A 373 25.21 -20.95 -25.35
N VAL A 374 25.66 -19.82 -25.88
CA VAL A 374 27.06 -19.62 -26.29
C VAL A 374 27.67 -18.59 -25.35
N TYR A 375 28.73 -18.97 -24.64
CA TYR A 375 29.45 -18.12 -23.70
C TYR A 375 30.91 -17.93 -24.12
N ARG A 376 31.42 -16.70 -24.01
CA ARG A 376 32.82 -16.35 -24.25
C ARG A 376 33.49 -15.97 -22.94
N ASN A 377 34.54 -16.72 -22.57
CA ASN A 377 35.36 -16.39 -21.41
C ASN A 377 36.28 -15.19 -21.75
N GLU A 378 35.91 -13.98 -21.37
CA GLU A 378 36.77 -12.79 -21.52
C GLU A 378 37.73 -12.56 -20.34
N THR A 379 37.67 -13.39 -19.31
CA THR A 379 38.56 -13.29 -18.13
C THR A 379 39.96 -13.80 -18.45
N ARG A 380 40.92 -13.48 -17.57
CA ARG A 380 42.30 -14.00 -17.59
C ARG A 380 42.41 -15.39 -16.97
N SER A 381 41.33 -15.91 -16.38
CA SER A 381 41.28 -17.19 -15.68
C SER A 381 40.66 -18.29 -16.57
N PRO A 382 41.21 -19.52 -16.60
CA PRO A 382 40.58 -20.63 -17.31
C PRO A 382 39.32 -21.12 -16.55
N MET A 383 38.18 -21.17 -17.23
CA MET A 383 36.88 -21.53 -16.65
C MET A 383 36.70 -23.07 -16.70
N GLN A 384 36.57 -23.72 -15.54
CA GLN A 384 36.64 -25.20 -15.40
C GLN A 384 35.26 -25.89 -15.34
N ASP A 385 34.22 -25.15 -15.01
CA ASP A 385 32.84 -25.60 -14.91
C ASP A 385 31.90 -24.54 -15.50
N LEU A 386 30.60 -24.81 -15.52
CA LEU A 386 29.55 -23.82 -15.74
C LEU A 386 28.68 -23.71 -14.49
N LYS A 387 28.19 -22.50 -14.21
CA LYS A 387 27.34 -22.20 -13.05
C LYS A 387 26.03 -21.54 -13.50
N PHE A 388 24.90 -22.02 -13.00
CA PHE A 388 23.57 -21.52 -13.36
C PHE A 388 22.72 -21.28 -12.12
N HIS A 389 21.86 -20.27 -12.19
CA HIS A 389 20.79 -20.06 -11.22
C HIS A 389 19.52 -20.80 -11.68
N LEU A 390 18.97 -21.63 -10.78
CA LEU A 390 17.72 -22.36 -10.97
C LEU A 390 16.63 -21.75 -10.06
N TYR A 391 16.41 -20.44 -10.17
CA TYR A 391 15.60 -19.64 -9.23
C TYR A 391 14.24 -20.25 -8.81
N PRO A 392 13.44 -20.91 -9.68
CA PRO A 392 12.14 -21.46 -9.28
C PRO A 392 12.22 -22.52 -8.19
N ASN A 393 13.37 -23.16 -7.96
CA ASN A 393 13.58 -24.09 -6.84
C ASN A 393 13.42 -23.43 -5.46
N ALA A 394 13.55 -22.11 -5.36
CA ALA A 394 13.20 -21.34 -4.16
C ALA A 394 11.77 -21.60 -3.68
N PHE A 395 10.85 -21.92 -4.59
CA PHE A 395 9.44 -22.16 -4.31
C PHE A 395 9.09 -23.66 -4.21
N SER A 396 10.08 -24.54 -4.13
CA SER A 396 9.86 -26.00 -4.20
C SER A 396 9.35 -26.64 -2.92
N ASN A 397 9.63 -26.02 -1.77
CA ASN A 397 9.19 -26.44 -0.44
C ASN A 397 9.58 -25.38 0.62
N THR A 398 9.14 -25.55 1.86
CA THR A 398 9.46 -24.69 3.02
C THR A 398 10.93 -24.71 3.48
N HIS A 399 11.81 -25.50 2.86
CA HIS A 399 13.21 -25.69 3.27
C HIS A 399 14.24 -25.13 2.27
N SER A 400 13.83 -24.48 1.18
CA SER A 400 14.76 -23.73 0.33
C SER A 400 15.48 -22.61 1.11
N THR A 401 16.59 -22.13 0.57
CA THR A 401 17.35 -20.98 1.11
C THR A 401 16.47 -19.74 1.16
N TYR A 402 15.65 -19.55 0.12
CA TYR A 402 14.69 -18.45 0.01
C TYR A 402 13.63 -18.48 1.12
N MET A 403 13.04 -19.66 1.39
CA MET A 403 11.95 -19.82 2.36
C MET A 403 12.42 -19.81 3.82
N ARG A 404 13.68 -20.17 4.10
CA ARG A 404 14.26 -20.22 5.45
C ARG A 404 15.16 -19.03 5.80
N GLY A 405 15.72 -18.32 4.82
CA GLY A 405 16.79 -17.34 5.04
C GLY A 405 16.42 -16.18 5.96
N ILE A 406 15.14 -15.77 5.96
CA ILE A 406 14.60 -14.73 6.85
C ILE A 406 13.20 -15.16 7.31
N SER A 407 12.97 -15.20 8.63
CA SER A 407 11.70 -15.62 9.24
C SER A 407 10.51 -14.76 8.78
N TRP A 408 9.42 -15.42 8.39
CA TRP A 408 8.15 -14.79 8.06
C TRP A 408 7.42 -14.35 9.33
N SER A 409 7.26 -13.04 9.53
CA SER A 409 6.67 -12.44 10.73
C SER A 409 5.29 -11.81 10.51
N ASP A 410 4.87 -11.60 9.26
CA ASP A 410 3.59 -10.97 8.93
C ASP A 410 2.46 -12.00 8.74
N GLU A 411 1.30 -11.75 9.38
CA GLU A 411 0.12 -12.63 9.34
C GLU A 411 -0.36 -12.89 7.89
N THR A 412 -0.16 -11.92 7.00
CA THR A 412 -0.50 -11.99 5.57
C THR A 412 0.30 -13.04 4.81
N THR A 413 1.63 -13.03 4.89
CA THR A 413 2.48 -13.94 4.13
C THR A 413 2.56 -15.31 4.78
N LEU A 414 2.47 -15.39 6.11
CA LEU A 414 2.22 -16.66 6.81
C LEU A 414 0.94 -17.34 6.30
N ALA A 415 -0.16 -16.60 6.13
CA ALA A 415 -1.41 -17.13 5.56
C ALA A 415 -1.35 -17.45 4.05
N ARG A 416 -0.37 -16.90 3.31
CA ARG A 416 -0.04 -17.36 1.94
C ARG A 416 0.75 -18.66 1.97
N LEU A 417 1.79 -18.76 2.81
CA LEU A 417 2.68 -19.92 2.91
C LEU A 417 1.99 -21.17 3.46
N GLU A 418 1.17 -21.01 4.51
CA GLU A 418 0.31 -22.08 5.05
C GLU A 418 -0.63 -22.63 3.96
N ARG A 419 -1.10 -21.76 3.06
CA ARG A 419 -1.96 -22.16 1.94
C ARG A 419 -1.20 -22.85 0.82
N MET A 420 -0.03 -22.36 0.40
CA MET A 420 0.83 -23.08 -0.57
C MET A 420 1.09 -24.51 -0.09
N THR A 421 1.40 -24.65 1.21
CA THR A 421 1.61 -25.93 1.86
C THR A 421 0.36 -26.82 1.82
N ARG A 422 -0.81 -26.25 2.14
CA ARG A 422 -2.11 -26.97 2.15
C ARG A 422 -2.61 -27.36 0.75
N GLU A 423 -2.30 -26.56 -0.26
CA GLU A 423 -2.71 -26.77 -1.65
C GLU A 423 -1.66 -27.53 -2.49
N GLY A 424 -0.46 -27.75 -1.94
CA GLY A 424 0.67 -28.36 -2.66
C GLY A 424 1.20 -27.50 -3.82
N SER A 425 0.90 -26.20 -3.84
CA SER A 425 1.10 -25.31 -4.99
C SER A 425 2.50 -24.70 -5.03
N TRP A 426 3.49 -25.59 -5.01
CA TRP A 426 4.93 -25.30 -5.10
C TRP A 426 5.37 -25.06 -6.55
N GLY A 427 6.55 -24.47 -6.71
CA GLY A 427 7.22 -24.25 -8.00
C GLY A 427 8.63 -24.84 -8.01
N SER A 428 9.17 -25.19 -9.16
CA SER A 428 10.50 -25.81 -9.27
C SER A 428 11.05 -25.73 -10.68
N MET A 429 12.34 -25.98 -10.83
CA MET A 429 13.01 -26.12 -12.12
C MET A 429 13.75 -27.46 -12.15
N LYS A 430 13.26 -28.36 -13.00
CA LYS A 430 13.86 -29.68 -13.27
C LYS A 430 14.66 -29.59 -14.56
N VAL A 431 15.99 -29.66 -14.46
CA VAL A 431 16.86 -29.85 -15.62
C VAL A 431 16.73 -31.29 -16.12
N GLY A 432 16.45 -31.45 -17.41
CA GLY A 432 16.28 -32.74 -18.08
C GLY A 432 17.54 -33.21 -18.80
N ALA A 433 18.32 -32.28 -19.36
CA ALA A 433 19.61 -32.57 -20.00
C ALA A 433 20.54 -31.34 -19.99
N VAL A 434 21.85 -31.59 -20.00
CA VAL A 434 22.91 -30.60 -20.29
C VAL A 434 23.93 -31.25 -21.23
N ARG A 435 24.15 -30.67 -22.41
CA ARG A 435 25.05 -31.24 -23.45
C ARG A 435 25.97 -30.18 -24.05
N LEU A 436 27.17 -30.57 -24.47
CA LEU A 436 28.07 -29.72 -25.24
C LEU A 436 27.86 -29.90 -26.76
N ALA A 437 28.31 -28.92 -27.53
CA ALA A 437 28.18 -28.90 -28.99
C ALA A 437 28.98 -29.98 -29.75
N ASP A 438 29.88 -30.70 -29.08
CA ASP A 438 30.55 -31.90 -29.58
C ASP A 438 29.73 -33.19 -29.37
N GLY A 439 28.56 -33.09 -28.72
CA GLY A 439 27.68 -34.19 -28.36
C GLY A 439 27.95 -34.79 -26.97
N ALA A 440 28.90 -34.27 -26.20
CA ALA A 440 29.17 -34.76 -24.85
C ALA A 440 28.02 -34.42 -23.88
N ASP A 441 27.33 -35.45 -23.40
CA ASP A 441 26.29 -35.31 -22.37
C ASP A 441 26.92 -35.15 -20.98
N LEU A 442 26.63 -34.02 -20.32
CA LEU A 442 27.11 -33.66 -19.00
C LEU A 442 26.04 -33.79 -17.92
N THR A 443 24.84 -34.31 -18.24
CA THR A 443 23.69 -34.39 -17.32
C THR A 443 24.02 -35.20 -16.06
N SER A 444 24.80 -36.27 -16.19
CA SER A 444 25.27 -37.08 -15.05
C SER A 444 26.34 -36.40 -14.18
N ARG A 445 26.84 -35.23 -14.59
CA ARG A 445 27.81 -34.40 -13.86
C ARG A 445 27.19 -33.19 -13.17
N THR A 446 25.90 -32.89 -13.41
CA THR A 446 25.25 -31.71 -12.82
C THR A 446 25.12 -31.89 -11.31
N ILE A 447 25.69 -30.97 -10.53
CA ILE A 447 25.49 -30.87 -9.09
C ILE A 447 24.53 -29.71 -8.85
N ILE A 448 23.33 -30.01 -8.33
CA ILE A 448 22.31 -29.01 -7.99
C ILE A 448 22.20 -28.92 -6.47
N ASP A 449 22.32 -27.71 -5.94
CA ASP A 449 22.08 -27.37 -4.54
C ASP A 449 21.05 -26.23 -4.49
N ASP A 450 19.82 -26.57 -4.10
CA ASP A 450 18.65 -25.68 -4.07
C ASP A 450 18.47 -24.87 -5.38
N THR A 451 18.93 -23.61 -5.40
CA THR A 451 18.80 -22.66 -6.51
C THR A 451 20.08 -22.48 -7.33
N VAL A 452 21.12 -23.27 -7.08
CA VAL A 452 22.42 -23.24 -7.77
C VAL A 452 22.70 -24.56 -8.48
N MET A 453 23.08 -24.51 -9.75
CA MET A 453 23.61 -25.66 -10.51
C MET A 453 25.07 -25.44 -10.88
N SER A 454 25.89 -26.49 -10.73
CA SER A 454 27.28 -26.56 -11.17
C SER A 454 27.45 -27.71 -12.18
N VAL A 455 28.16 -27.47 -13.28
CA VAL A 455 28.40 -28.47 -14.35
C VAL A 455 29.89 -28.54 -14.69
N PRO A 456 30.65 -29.49 -14.13
CA PRO A 456 32.08 -29.66 -14.40
C PRO A 456 32.36 -30.04 -15.87
N LEU A 457 33.13 -29.21 -16.56
CA LEU A 457 33.47 -29.41 -17.97
C LEU A 457 34.51 -30.54 -18.14
N PRO A 458 34.57 -31.21 -19.32
CA PRO A 458 35.60 -32.20 -19.61
C PRO A 458 36.99 -31.59 -19.82
N GLY A 459 37.06 -30.29 -20.11
CA GLY A 459 38.28 -29.49 -20.19
C GLY A 459 37.95 -28.00 -20.03
N PRO A 460 38.91 -27.16 -19.59
CA PRO A 460 38.63 -25.76 -19.29
C PRO A 460 38.46 -24.90 -20.54
N VAL A 461 37.61 -23.88 -20.46
CA VAL A 461 37.51 -22.81 -21.47
C VAL A 461 38.63 -21.79 -21.21
N PRO A 462 39.64 -21.67 -22.10
CA PRO A 462 40.75 -20.75 -21.89
C PRO A 462 40.32 -19.29 -22.02
N PRO A 463 41.12 -18.34 -21.51
CA PRO A 463 40.98 -16.90 -21.76
C PRO A 463 40.79 -16.59 -23.26
N GLY A 464 39.78 -15.79 -23.58
CA GLY A 464 39.36 -15.44 -24.93
C GLY A 464 38.57 -16.53 -25.67
N GLY A 465 38.54 -17.76 -25.15
CA GLY A 465 37.84 -18.92 -25.72
C GLY A 465 36.32 -18.88 -25.52
N SER A 466 35.63 -19.89 -26.02
CA SER A 466 34.17 -19.97 -25.94
C SER A 466 33.67 -21.41 -25.79
N VAL A 467 32.47 -21.55 -25.24
CA VAL A 467 31.75 -22.82 -25.08
C VAL A 467 30.31 -22.66 -25.56
N ARG A 468 29.80 -23.70 -26.23
CA ARG A 468 28.38 -23.85 -26.56
C ARG A 468 27.82 -25.02 -25.75
N VAL A 469 26.78 -24.75 -24.98
CA VAL A 469 26.05 -25.71 -24.16
C VAL A 469 24.57 -25.66 -24.53
N GLU A 470 23.91 -26.81 -24.48
CA GLU A 470 22.48 -26.97 -24.74
C GLU A 470 21.82 -27.56 -23.49
N VAL A 471 20.74 -26.93 -23.02
CA VAL A 471 20.05 -27.30 -21.77
C VAL A 471 18.57 -27.52 -22.06
N GLU A 472 18.00 -28.58 -21.48
CA GLU A 472 16.56 -28.89 -21.51
C GLU A 472 16.01 -28.81 -20.09
N TRP A 473 14.83 -28.21 -19.88
CA TRP A 473 14.21 -28.12 -18.55
C TRP A 473 12.67 -28.09 -18.56
N GLU A 474 12.09 -28.38 -17.38
CA GLU A 474 10.69 -28.14 -17.04
C GLU A 474 10.64 -27.21 -15.82
N THR A 475 10.04 -26.02 -15.95
CA THR A 475 9.76 -25.09 -14.84
C THR A 475 8.28 -25.21 -14.44
N LEU A 476 8.02 -25.64 -13.20
CA LEU A 476 6.70 -25.62 -12.58
C LEU A 476 6.47 -24.25 -11.94
N LEU A 477 5.39 -23.58 -12.36
CA LEU A 477 5.01 -22.27 -11.85
C LEU A 477 4.18 -22.44 -10.56
N PRO A 478 4.59 -21.82 -9.43
CA PRO A 478 3.81 -21.86 -8.20
C PRO A 478 2.53 -21.03 -8.35
N ARG A 479 1.64 -21.10 -7.36
CA ARG A 479 0.68 -20.01 -7.12
C ARG A 479 1.46 -18.75 -6.75
N THR A 480 1.15 -17.60 -7.36
CA THR A 480 1.92 -16.35 -7.13
C THR A 480 2.01 -16.02 -5.64
N PHE A 481 3.23 -16.08 -5.10
CA PHE A 481 3.57 -15.83 -3.70
C PHE A 481 4.45 -14.59 -3.58
N HIS A 482 5.50 -14.55 -4.42
CA HIS A 482 6.44 -13.45 -4.61
C HIS A 482 7.12 -13.63 -5.98
N ARG A 483 7.31 -12.54 -6.75
CA ARG A 483 8.01 -12.44 -8.06
C ARG A 483 7.53 -13.28 -9.25
N MET A 484 7.08 -14.52 -9.07
CA MET A 484 6.65 -15.40 -10.15
C MET A 484 5.44 -16.25 -9.76
N GLY A 485 4.77 -16.85 -10.76
CA GLY A 485 3.73 -17.85 -10.56
C GLY A 485 2.49 -17.67 -11.44
N ARG A 486 1.36 -18.19 -10.96
CA ARG A 486 0.03 -18.03 -11.57
C ARG A 486 -0.96 -17.36 -10.60
N TRP A 487 -1.71 -16.40 -11.13
CA TRP A 487 -2.95 -15.88 -10.54
C TRP A 487 -4.16 -16.12 -11.46
N GLY A 488 -4.94 -17.17 -11.18
CA GLY A 488 -6.14 -17.47 -11.97
C GLY A 488 -5.78 -17.86 -13.42
N GLY A 489 -5.99 -16.96 -14.37
CA GLY A 489 -5.65 -17.11 -15.80
C GLY A 489 -4.54 -16.17 -16.29
N HIS A 490 -3.73 -15.65 -15.36
CA HIS A 490 -2.58 -14.78 -15.57
C HIS A 490 -1.33 -15.47 -15.02
N PHE A 491 -0.20 -15.35 -15.72
CA PHE A 491 1.06 -16.03 -15.40
C PHE A 491 2.24 -15.03 -15.42
N ASP A 492 2.92 -14.92 -14.28
CA ASP A 492 4.16 -14.18 -14.05
C ASP A 492 5.35 -15.12 -14.34
N ILE A 493 5.89 -15.09 -15.57
CA ILE A 493 6.91 -16.06 -16.01
C ILE A 493 8.30 -15.40 -15.96
N MET A 494 8.77 -15.22 -14.73
CA MET A 494 10.01 -14.53 -14.37
C MET A 494 11.07 -15.53 -13.89
N GLN A 495 12.36 -15.26 -14.13
CA GLN A 495 13.50 -16.10 -13.69
C GLN A 495 13.32 -17.60 -14.00
N TRP A 496 12.78 -17.89 -15.18
CA TRP A 496 12.06 -19.15 -15.49
C TRP A 496 12.89 -20.17 -16.28
N PHE A 497 14.13 -19.82 -16.62
CA PHE A 497 15.11 -20.60 -17.39
C PHE A 497 16.45 -20.73 -16.61
N PRO A 498 17.29 -21.75 -16.89
CA PRO A 498 18.63 -21.90 -16.30
C PRO A 498 19.60 -20.76 -16.64
N LYS A 499 19.46 -19.60 -15.98
CA LYS A 499 20.28 -18.41 -16.26
C LYS A 499 21.73 -18.64 -15.84
N LEU A 500 22.67 -18.47 -16.77
CA LEU A 500 24.11 -18.58 -16.48
C LEU A 500 24.52 -17.45 -15.52
N ALA A 501 25.33 -17.77 -14.52
CA ALA A 501 25.94 -16.78 -13.62
C ALA A 501 27.08 -16.01 -14.31
N VAL A 502 27.69 -15.04 -13.60
CA VAL A 502 28.82 -14.25 -14.13
C VAL A 502 30.16 -14.88 -13.71
N PHE A 503 31.07 -15.10 -14.65
CA PHE A 503 32.44 -15.53 -14.38
C PHE A 503 33.40 -14.35 -14.44
N THR A 504 34.27 -14.21 -13.44
CA THR A 504 35.23 -13.10 -13.31
C THR A 504 36.65 -13.62 -13.07
N ASP A 505 37.66 -12.74 -13.16
CA ASP A 505 39.06 -13.09 -12.84
C ASP A 505 39.22 -13.75 -11.46
N THR A 506 38.38 -13.38 -10.47
CA THR A 506 38.40 -13.92 -9.11
C THR A 506 37.49 -15.15 -8.92
N GLY A 507 36.85 -15.64 -9.99
CA GLY A 507 35.95 -16.79 -9.98
C GLY A 507 34.50 -16.41 -10.26
N TRP A 508 33.59 -17.34 -9.95
CA TRP A 508 32.16 -17.19 -10.18
C TRP A 508 31.48 -16.26 -9.18
N LYS A 509 30.72 -15.30 -9.70
CA LYS A 509 29.71 -14.53 -8.97
C LYS A 509 28.39 -15.30 -9.06
N ILE A 510 28.27 -16.35 -8.24
CA ILE A 510 27.04 -17.14 -8.08
C ILE A 510 26.69 -17.28 -6.60
N TYR A 511 25.40 -17.21 -6.31
CA TYR A 511 24.84 -17.19 -4.97
C TYR A 511 23.51 -17.96 -4.95
N PRO A 512 23.15 -18.62 -3.83
CA PRO A 512 21.77 -19.07 -3.59
C PRO A 512 20.79 -17.90 -3.63
N PHE A 513 19.53 -18.16 -3.97
CA PHE A 513 18.50 -17.12 -3.98
C PHE A 513 17.95 -16.87 -2.57
N TYR A 514 18.04 -15.63 -2.10
CA TYR A 514 17.51 -15.18 -0.80
C TYR A 514 16.31 -14.24 -1.01
N ARG A 515 15.51 -14.05 0.06
CA ARG A 515 14.24 -13.32 0.02
C ARG A 515 14.35 -11.89 -0.55
N TYR A 516 15.43 -11.18 -0.21
CA TYR A 516 15.72 -9.79 -0.60
C TYR A 516 17.06 -9.68 -1.36
N SER A 517 17.41 -10.71 -2.14
CA SER A 517 18.51 -10.63 -3.08
C SER A 517 17.96 -10.46 -4.48
N GLU A 518 18.60 -9.60 -5.26
CA GLU A 518 18.21 -9.31 -6.65
C GLU A 518 19.15 -10.00 -7.64
N PHE A 519 19.18 -9.53 -8.90
CA PHE A 519 19.69 -10.33 -10.01
C PHE A 519 20.92 -9.70 -10.67
N PHE A 520 21.99 -10.49 -10.79
CA PHE A 520 23.20 -10.13 -11.52
C PHE A 520 23.51 -11.17 -12.60
N ALA A 521 23.77 -10.71 -13.82
CA ALA A 521 23.97 -11.55 -15.00
C ALA A 521 24.82 -10.84 -16.06
N ASP A 522 25.43 -11.61 -16.96
CA ASP A 522 26.22 -11.08 -18.07
C ASP A 522 25.31 -10.51 -19.17
N PHE A 523 25.63 -9.32 -19.68
CA PHE A 523 24.94 -8.75 -20.85
C PHE A 523 25.12 -9.61 -22.10
N GLY A 524 24.05 -9.79 -22.85
CA GLY A 524 24.03 -10.70 -24.00
C GLY A 524 23.01 -10.37 -25.09
N ILE A 525 22.68 -11.42 -25.86
CA ILE A 525 21.63 -11.43 -26.88
C ILE A 525 20.66 -12.55 -26.54
N PHE A 526 19.37 -12.24 -26.52
CA PHE A 526 18.30 -13.23 -26.33
C PHE A 526 17.46 -13.33 -27.61
N LYS A 527 17.32 -14.55 -28.12
CA LYS A 527 16.33 -14.94 -29.13
C LYS A 527 15.43 -15.97 -28.47
N VAL A 528 14.15 -15.66 -28.26
CA VAL A 528 13.26 -16.48 -27.42
C VAL A 528 11.95 -16.74 -28.17
N THR A 529 11.69 -18.00 -28.51
CA THR A 529 10.43 -18.43 -29.15
C THR A 529 9.48 -18.97 -28.09
N LEU A 530 8.49 -18.16 -27.73
CA LEU A 530 7.51 -18.44 -26.69
C LEU A 530 6.23 -18.99 -27.32
N SER A 531 5.72 -20.11 -26.78
CA SER A 531 4.49 -20.76 -27.26
C SER A 531 3.44 -20.90 -26.15
N ALA A 532 2.18 -20.59 -26.44
CA ALA A 532 1.06 -20.78 -25.52
C ALA A 532 -0.27 -21.00 -26.28
N PRO A 533 -1.38 -21.39 -25.62
CA PRO A 533 -2.69 -21.41 -26.26
C PRO A 533 -3.12 -20.01 -26.76
N ARG A 534 -3.71 -19.95 -27.96
CA ARG A 534 -4.00 -18.69 -28.69
C ARG A 534 -4.90 -17.68 -27.96
N GLU A 535 -5.61 -18.09 -26.92
CA GLU A 535 -6.44 -17.19 -26.09
C GLU A 535 -5.65 -16.40 -25.04
N TYR A 536 -4.36 -16.66 -24.87
CA TYR A 536 -3.48 -15.87 -24.01
C TYR A 536 -2.88 -14.71 -24.81
N VAL A 537 -2.97 -13.50 -24.23
CA VAL A 537 -2.07 -12.40 -24.58
C VAL A 537 -0.67 -12.80 -24.11
N LEU A 538 0.31 -12.70 -25.02
CA LEU A 538 1.72 -12.87 -24.73
C LEU A 538 2.45 -11.54 -24.98
N GLU A 539 3.19 -11.08 -23.98
CA GLU A 539 4.15 -9.97 -24.10
C GLU A 539 5.39 -10.29 -23.25
N ALA A 540 6.56 -9.79 -23.67
CA ALA A 540 7.86 -10.20 -23.12
C ALA A 540 8.93 -9.12 -23.25
N THR A 541 10.07 -9.33 -22.59
CA THR A 541 11.35 -8.67 -22.87
C THR A 541 11.68 -8.73 -24.37
N GLY A 542 12.25 -7.66 -24.92
CA GLY A 542 12.65 -7.60 -26.33
C GLY A 542 11.56 -7.14 -27.29
N VAL A 543 11.83 -7.28 -28.58
CA VAL A 543 10.93 -6.93 -29.68
C VAL A 543 10.31 -8.20 -30.27
N PRO A 544 8.97 -8.32 -30.41
CA PRO A 544 8.36 -9.44 -31.10
C PRO A 544 8.65 -9.40 -32.60
N GLY A 545 9.06 -10.55 -33.14
CA GLY A 545 9.24 -10.80 -34.56
C GLY A 545 8.08 -11.60 -35.15
N GLU A 546 8.42 -12.69 -35.85
CA GLU A 546 7.43 -13.52 -36.52
C GLU A 546 6.48 -14.22 -35.51
N THR A 547 5.20 -14.20 -35.82
CA THR A 547 4.15 -14.97 -35.12
C THR A 547 3.72 -16.14 -36.00
N ARG A 548 3.67 -17.34 -35.44
CA ARG A 548 3.25 -18.58 -36.11
C ARG A 548 2.16 -19.26 -35.28
N ASP A 549 1.05 -19.63 -35.90
CA ASP A 549 0.06 -20.48 -35.22
C ASP A 549 0.52 -21.95 -35.29
N GLY A 550 0.43 -22.65 -34.15
CA GLY A 550 0.98 -23.99 -33.95
C GLY A 550 -0.10 -25.09 -33.82
N PRO A 551 0.31 -26.37 -33.75
CA PRO A 551 -0.61 -27.48 -33.55
C PRO A 551 -1.38 -27.34 -32.23
N GLY A 552 -2.57 -27.94 -32.15
CA GLY A 552 -3.43 -27.90 -30.97
C GLY A 552 -4.10 -26.54 -30.70
N GLY A 553 -3.96 -25.54 -31.57
CA GLY A 553 -4.48 -24.19 -31.34
C GLY A 553 -3.55 -23.31 -30.49
N THR A 554 -2.27 -23.65 -30.44
CA THR A 554 -1.22 -22.81 -29.87
C THR A 554 -0.82 -21.67 -30.81
N ARG A 555 -0.12 -20.68 -30.27
CA ARG A 555 0.57 -19.63 -31.00
C ARG A 555 1.99 -19.51 -30.46
N SER A 556 2.95 -19.37 -31.37
CA SER A 556 4.35 -19.11 -31.08
C SER A 556 4.73 -17.71 -31.55
N VAL A 557 5.52 -16.99 -30.76
CA VAL A 557 6.10 -15.68 -31.10
C VAL A 557 7.58 -15.68 -30.77
N THR A 558 8.43 -15.32 -31.73
CA THR A 558 9.88 -15.17 -31.48
C THR A 558 10.19 -13.72 -31.09
N TYR A 559 10.58 -13.50 -29.83
CA TYR A 559 11.10 -12.24 -29.32
C TYR A 559 12.62 -12.14 -29.49
N ARG A 560 13.13 -10.92 -29.61
CA ARG A 560 14.56 -10.64 -29.71
C ARG A 560 14.97 -9.43 -28.87
N ALA A 561 15.94 -9.62 -27.98
CA ALA A 561 16.57 -8.55 -27.19
C ALA A 561 18.09 -8.58 -27.39
N GLU A 562 18.73 -7.41 -27.33
CA GLU A 562 20.19 -7.25 -27.39
C GLU A 562 20.63 -6.27 -26.30
N ASP A 563 21.86 -6.45 -25.78
CA ASP A 563 22.41 -5.64 -24.69
C ASP A 563 21.54 -5.66 -23.41
N VAL A 564 20.88 -6.80 -23.14
CA VAL A 564 20.18 -7.08 -21.88
C VAL A 564 20.78 -8.30 -21.20
N HIS A 565 20.58 -8.45 -19.89
CA HIS A 565 21.14 -9.54 -19.08
C HIS A 565 20.10 -10.53 -18.51
N ASP A 566 18.80 -10.23 -18.67
CA ASP A 566 17.69 -11.07 -18.22
C ASP A 566 16.54 -11.10 -19.24
N PHE A 567 15.60 -12.05 -19.08
CA PHE A 567 14.46 -12.23 -19.98
C PHE A 567 13.18 -12.69 -19.26
N ALA A 568 12.18 -11.80 -19.21
CA ALA A 568 10.88 -12.02 -18.59
C ALA A 568 9.74 -12.10 -19.64
N TRP A 569 8.65 -12.79 -19.29
CA TRP A 569 7.41 -12.75 -20.08
C TRP A 569 6.16 -12.98 -19.22
N ILE A 570 5.02 -12.53 -19.75
CA ILE A 570 3.71 -12.75 -19.14
C ILE A 570 2.81 -13.53 -20.11
N ALA A 571 1.87 -14.29 -19.56
CA ALA A 571 0.76 -14.86 -20.32
C ALA A 571 -0.58 -14.62 -19.60
N ASP A 572 -1.53 -13.91 -20.22
CA ASP A 572 -2.82 -13.59 -19.59
C ASP A 572 -4.01 -13.76 -20.55
N ARG A 573 -5.01 -14.53 -20.11
CA ARG A 573 -6.24 -14.83 -20.88
C ARG A 573 -7.27 -13.70 -20.87
N ASN A 574 -7.15 -12.73 -19.96
CA ASN A 574 -8.13 -11.65 -19.72
C ASN A 574 -7.54 -10.24 -19.91
N ALA A 575 -6.22 -10.11 -20.05
CA ALA A 575 -5.56 -8.82 -20.23
C ALA A 575 -6.09 -8.05 -21.45
N LEU A 576 -6.23 -6.74 -21.26
CA LEU A 576 -6.35 -5.76 -22.33
C LEU A 576 -5.00 -5.08 -22.51
N ILE A 577 -4.69 -4.68 -23.75
CA ILE A 577 -3.44 -3.97 -24.07
C ILE A 577 -3.77 -2.54 -24.49
N ALA A 578 -3.14 -1.57 -23.86
CA ALA A 578 -3.02 -0.20 -24.38
C ALA A 578 -1.61 0.00 -24.95
N ARG A 579 -1.49 0.75 -26.05
CA ARG A 579 -0.21 1.09 -26.67
C ARG A 579 -0.07 2.59 -26.89
N ARG A 580 1.16 3.09 -26.81
CA ARG A 580 1.56 4.46 -27.17
C ARG A 580 2.96 4.42 -27.77
N VAL A 581 3.33 5.41 -28.58
CA VAL A 581 4.71 5.53 -29.09
C VAL A 581 5.25 6.89 -28.68
N TYR A 582 6.21 6.90 -27.76
CA TYR A 582 6.92 8.11 -27.36
C TYR A 582 7.91 8.53 -28.45
N ARG A 583 7.89 9.82 -28.80
CA ARG A 583 8.68 10.39 -29.92
C ARG A 583 9.28 11.77 -29.61
N GLU A 584 9.18 12.25 -28.37
CA GLU A 584 9.40 13.67 -28.07
C GLU A 584 10.83 14.02 -27.60
N GLY A 585 11.28 15.21 -28.04
CA GLY A 585 12.47 15.90 -27.55
C GLY A 585 13.79 15.47 -28.20
N PRO A 586 14.85 16.29 -28.07
CA PRO A 586 16.21 15.98 -28.56
C PRO A 586 16.92 14.89 -27.71
N TYR A 587 16.16 14.20 -26.86
CA TYR A 587 16.61 13.26 -25.85
C TYR A 587 16.08 11.82 -26.07
N ALA A 588 15.27 11.60 -27.12
CA ALA A 588 14.89 10.26 -27.57
C ALA A 588 15.92 9.75 -28.60
N SER A 589 16.50 8.56 -28.40
CA SER A 589 17.46 7.99 -29.38
C SER A 589 16.77 7.36 -30.59
N ALA A 590 15.52 6.94 -30.40
CA ALA A 590 14.58 6.41 -31.39
C ALA A 590 13.15 6.54 -30.82
N PRO A 591 12.09 6.34 -31.62
CA PRO A 591 10.75 6.12 -31.08
C PRO A 591 10.72 4.91 -30.14
N VAL A 592 9.96 5.01 -29.04
CA VAL A 592 9.80 3.92 -28.06
C VAL A 592 8.32 3.51 -27.99
N GLU A 593 8.02 2.26 -28.30
CA GLU A 593 6.68 1.68 -28.09
C GLU A 593 6.48 1.34 -26.62
N ILE A 594 5.51 1.99 -25.97
CA ILE A 594 5.06 1.66 -24.62
C ILE A 594 3.86 0.74 -24.74
N VAL A 595 3.97 -0.47 -24.19
CA VAL A 595 2.91 -1.49 -24.15
C VAL A 595 2.46 -1.68 -22.71
N TYR A 596 1.22 -1.32 -22.39
CA TYR A 596 0.65 -1.45 -21.05
C TYR A 596 -0.44 -2.54 -21.05
N LEU A 597 -0.18 -3.62 -20.34
CA LEU A 597 -1.08 -4.76 -20.15
C LEU A 597 -1.81 -4.61 -18.84
N HIS A 598 -3.12 -4.82 -18.86
CA HIS A 598 -3.94 -4.56 -17.68
C HIS A 598 -5.25 -5.33 -17.71
N GLN A 599 -5.74 -5.74 -16.54
CA GLN A 599 -7.05 -6.37 -16.41
C GLN A 599 -8.20 -5.41 -16.82
N PRO A 600 -9.39 -5.89 -17.24
CA PRO A 600 -10.46 -5.03 -17.75
C PRO A 600 -10.94 -3.93 -16.78
N TYR A 601 -10.88 -4.18 -15.47
CA TYR A 601 -11.22 -3.19 -14.44
C TYR A 601 -10.12 -2.12 -14.24
N ARG A 602 -8.87 -2.39 -14.64
CA ARG A 602 -7.73 -1.46 -14.64
C ARG A 602 -7.79 -0.41 -15.76
N ARG A 603 -8.74 -0.48 -16.70
CA ARG A 603 -8.87 0.43 -17.86
C ARG A 603 -8.86 1.95 -17.53
N ARG A 604 -9.12 2.34 -16.27
CA ARG A 604 -9.00 3.74 -15.80
C ARG A 604 -7.57 4.19 -15.51
N MET A 605 -6.63 3.27 -15.32
CA MET A 605 -5.21 3.51 -15.05
C MET A 605 -4.38 3.75 -16.32
N VAL A 606 -4.86 3.33 -17.51
CA VAL A 606 -4.21 3.54 -18.81
C VAL A 606 -3.58 4.93 -18.99
N PRO A 607 -4.27 6.07 -18.79
CA PRO A 607 -3.65 7.39 -18.95
C PRO A 607 -2.68 7.77 -17.82
N VAL A 608 -2.74 7.10 -16.67
CA VAL A 608 -1.86 7.32 -15.52
C VAL A 608 -0.54 6.59 -15.71
N ILE A 609 -0.59 5.30 -16.00
CA ILE A 609 0.61 4.45 -16.16
C ILE A 609 1.38 4.84 -17.42
N LEU A 610 0.71 5.00 -18.57
CA LEU A 610 1.38 5.46 -19.79
C LEU A 610 2.00 6.86 -19.61
N GLY A 611 1.30 7.77 -18.91
CA GLY A 611 1.81 9.11 -18.64
C GLY A 611 3.02 9.13 -17.71
N ALA A 612 3.08 8.23 -16.72
CA ALA A 612 4.24 8.06 -15.85
C ALA A 612 5.46 7.51 -16.61
N VAL A 613 5.27 6.53 -17.50
CA VAL A 613 6.36 6.02 -18.38
C VAL A 613 6.87 7.11 -19.33
N GLU A 614 5.99 7.94 -19.89
CA GLU A 614 6.41 9.08 -20.72
C GLU A 614 7.17 10.16 -19.94
N GLU A 615 6.82 10.39 -18.67
CA GLU A 615 7.59 11.28 -17.78
C GLU A 615 8.96 10.69 -17.46
N GLY A 616 9.04 9.39 -17.18
CA GLY A 616 10.29 8.67 -16.99
C GLY A 616 11.21 8.76 -18.21
N LEU A 617 10.71 8.39 -19.40
CA LEU A 617 11.43 8.48 -20.68
C LEU A 617 11.97 9.89 -20.94
N ARG A 618 11.17 10.92 -20.65
CA ARG A 618 11.58 12.32 -20.81
C ARG A 618 12.64 12.72 -19.80
N PHE A 619 12.43 12.46 -18.51
CA PHE A 619 13.34 12.89 -17.44
C PHE A 619 14.70 12.20 -17.53
N TYR A 620 14.72 10.87 -17.67
CA TYR A 620 15.96 10.12 -17.81
C TYR A 620 16.68 10.48 -19.11
N GLY A 621 15.95 10.71 -20.22
CA GLY A 621 16.51 11.21 -21.46
C GLY A 621 17.18 12.59 -21.32
N GLU A 622 16.51 13.53 -20.65
CA GLU A 622 17.00 14.90 -20.40
C GLU A 622 18.22 14.93 -19.46
N ARG A 623 18.24 14.07 -18.43
CA ARG A 623 19.16 14.20 -17.28
C ARG A 623 20.27 13.16 -17.19
N ILE A 624 20.08 11.98 -17.79
CA ILE A 624 20.97 10.83 -17.62
C ILE A 624 21.38 10.31 -19.01
N LEU A 625 20.51 9.56 -19.70
CA LEU A 625 20.75 9.09 -21.06
C LEU A 625 19.44 8.78 -21.82
N PRO A 626 19.40 8.97 -23.15
CA PRO A 626 18.28 8.52 -24.00
C PRO A 626 18.01 7.03 -23.86
N TYR A 627 16.75 6.63 -23.64
CA TYR A 627 16.38 5.20 -23.57
C TYR A 627 16.86 4.47 -24.85
N PRO A 628 17.58 3.34 -24.74
CA PRO A 628 18.20 2.70 -25.89
C PRO A 628 17.28 1.72 -26.61
N TYR A 629 16.36 1.08 -25.89
CA TYR A 629 15.52 0.02 -26.44
C TYR A 629 14.29 0.61 -27.16
N PRO A 630 13.83 0.01 -28.29
CA PRO A 630 12.74 0.57 -29.09
C PRO A 630 11.33 0.29 -28.53
N ARG A 631 11.25 -0.45 -27.41
CA ARG A 631 10.01 -0.95 -26.82
C ARG A 631 10.19 -1.11 -25.31
N ILE A 632 9.12 -0.90 -24.56
CA ILE A 632 9.02 -1.22 -23.13
C ILE A 632 7.62 -1.77 -22.82
N VAL A 633 7.57 -2.83 -22.02
CA VAL A 633 6.36 -3.51 -21.58
C VAL A 633 6.11 -3.19 -20.10
N VAL A 634 4.85 -2.93 -19.75
CA VAL A 634 4.39 -2.65 -18.38
C VAL A 634 3.17 -3.50 -18.09
N ASP A 635 3.19 -4.29 -17.03
CA ASP A 635 2.11 -5.20 -16.67
C ASP A 635 1.47 -4.85 -15.31
N ASP A 636 0.15 -4.69 -15.28
CA ASP A 636 -0.64 -4.32 -14.09
C ASP A 636 -1.15 -5.57 -13.36
N LEU A 637 -0.42 -6.00 -12.32
CA LEU A 637 -0.64 -7.30 -11.69
C LEU A 637 -2.11 -7.45 -11.19
N PRO A 638 -2.75 -8.61 -11.45
CA PRO A 638 -4.19 -8.82 -11.20
C PRO A 638 -4.59 -8.86 -9.71
N MET A 639 -3.63 -8.72 -8.81
CA MET A 639 -3.83 -8.07 -7.52
C MET A 639 -2.73 -7.04 -7.28
N GLY A 640 -3.09 -5.94 -6.60
CA GLY A 640 -2.12 -5.07 -5.92
C GLY A 640 -1.43 -5.81 -4.77
N LEU A 641 -0.40 -6.60 -5.07
CA LEU A 641 0.46 -7.26 -4.06
C LEU A 641 1.31 -6.24 -3.30
N GLY A 642 1.59 -5.08 -3.92
CA GLY A 642 2.36 -3.95 -3.41
C GLY A 642 3.76 -3.91 -4.04
N GLY A 643 4.09 -2.81 -4.71
CA GLY A 643 5.33 -2.67 -5.50
C GLY A 643 5.20 -3.28 -6.91
N GLY A 644 6.32 -3.42 -7.60
CA GLY A 644 6.45 -4.14 -8.87
C GLY A 644 7.60 -5.14 -8.85
N MET A 645 8.27 -5.26 -10.00
CA MET A 645 9.55 -5.95 -10.24
C MET A 645 10.08 -5.51 -11.62
N GLU A 646 11.38 -5.31 -11.68
CA GLU A 646 12.19 -4.87 -12.82
C GLU A 646 12.77 -6.02 -13.65
N TYR A 647 12.48 -6.04 -14.96
CA TYR A 647 13.21 -6.86 -15.93
C TYR A 647 13.57 -5.99 -17.16
N PRO A 648 14.59 -6.36 -17.96
CA PRO A 648 14.98 -5.52 -19.09
C PRO A 648 13.85 -5.44 -20.12
N MET A 649 13.45 -4.21 -20.49
CA MET A 649 12.33 -3.91 -21.40
C MET A 649 10.94 -4.38 -20.92
N LEU A 650 10.79 -4.93 -19.71
CA LEU A 650 9.51 -5.38 -19.14
C LEU A 650 9.52 -5.18 -17.63
N PHE A 651 8.59 -4.40 -17.07
CA PHE A 651 8.41 -4.31 -15.62
C PHE A 651 6.96 -4.54 -15.20
N THR A 652 6.77 -5.04 -13.98
CA THR A 652 5.44 -5.19 -13.38
C THR A 652 5.13 -3.98 -12.49
N THR A 653 3.86 -3.64 -12.31
CA THR A 653 3.42 -2.63 -11.35
C THR A 653 2.14 -3.07 -10.66
N SER A 654 2.05 -2.91 -9.34
CA SER A 654 0.88 -3.34 -8.58
C SER A 654 0.46 -2.32 -7.52
N MET A 655 -0.74 -1.75 -7.74
CA MET A 655 -1.42 -0.81 -6.84
C MET A 655 -2.92 -1.11 -6.80
N ALA A 656 -3.70 -0.39 -5.98
CA ALA A 656 -5.15 -0.56 -5.94
C ALA A 656 -5.89 0.39 -6.91
N TRP A 657 -6.67 -0.14 -7.85
CA TRP A 657 -7.42 0.67 -8.84
C TRP A 657 -8.47 1.62 -8.23
N PHE A 658 -8.84 1.41 -6.97
CA PHE A 658 -9.82 2.22 -6.24
C PHE A 658 -9.18 3.38 -5.43
N LEU A 659 -7.87 3.60 -5.53
CA LEU A 659 -7.21 4.76 -4.91
C LEU A 659 -7.81 6.07 -5.47
N PRO A 660 -7.96 7.13 -4.64
CA PRO A 660 -8.51 8.40 -5.09
C PRO A 660 -7.61 9.08 -6.14
N ARG A 661 -8.19 9.84 -7.07
CA ARG A 661 -7.46 10.60 -8.11
C ARG A 661 -6.44 11.66 -7.62
N PHE A 662 -6.37 11.89 -6.32
CA PHE A 662 -5.35 12.77 -5.72
C PHE A 662 -4.13 12.00 -5.20
N ASP A 663 -4.28 10.68 -5.02
CA ASP A 663 -3.20 9.76 -4.69
C ASP A 663 -2.26 9.62 -5.90
N THR A 664 -0.97 9.46 -5.61
CA THR A 664 0.12 9.44 -6.57
C THR A 664 0.95 8.16 -6.50
N ALA A 665 0.65 7.25 -5.57
CA ALA A 665 1.38 5.99 -5.40
C ALA A 665 1.44 5.11 -6.68
N PRO A 666 0.44 5.07 -7.59
CA PRO A 666 0.57 4.35 -8.86
C PRO A 666 1.62 4.96 -9.78
N GLN A 667 1.76 6.29 -9.82
CA GLN A 667 2.81 6.97 -10.58
C GLN A 667 4.18 6.78 -9.94
N GLU A 668 4.25 6.84 -8.60
CA GLU A 668 5.47 6.64 -7.81
C GLU A 668 6.08 5.26 -8.07
N VAL A 669 5.27 4.19 -7.95
CA VAL A 669 5.71 2.82 -8.32
C VAL A 669 6.06 2.77 -9.80
N THR A 670 5.18 3.18 -10.73
CA THR A 670 5.48 3.11 -12.18
C THR A 670 6.80 3.80 -12.55
N LEU A 671 7.17 4.88 -11.87
CA LEU A 671 8.44 5.58 -12.08
C LEU A 671 9.64 4.87 -11.44
N HIS A 672 9.46 4.20 -10.30
CA HIS A 672 10.46 3.36 -9.67
C HIS A 672 10.82 2.16 -10.56
N GLU A 673 9.82 1.36 -10.92
CA GLU A 673 9.96 0.19 -11.79
C GLU A 673 10.50 0.56 -13.20
N PHE A 674 10.15 1.75 -13.70
CA PHE A 674 10.73 2.32 -14.90
C PHE A 674 12.19 2.77 -14.71
N GLY A 675 12.55 3.33 -13.55
CA GLY A 675 13.89 3.85 -13.30
C GLY A 675 14.95 2.74 -13.19
N HIS A 676 14.58 1.58 -12.67
CA HIS A 676 15.40 0.35 -12.76
C HIS A 676 15.76 -0.02 -14.21
N GLN A 677 14.97 0.37 -15.22
CA GLN A 677 15.34 0.14 -16.63
C GLN A 677 16.66 0.82 -17.03
N TYR A 678 17.13 1.78 -16.23
CA TYR A 678 18.43 2.40 -16.37
C TYR A 678 19.44 1.76 -15.43
N TRP A 679 19.18 1.80 -14.13
CA TRP A 679 20.13 1.43 -13.10
C TRP A 679 20.41 -0.09 -13.13
N TYR A 680 19.45 -0.95 -12.79
CA TYR A 680 19.50 -2.39 -13.09
C TYR A 680 19.70 -2.71 -14.59
N GLY A 681 18.93 -2.09 -15.49
CA GLY A 681 18.75 -2.55 -16.88
C GLY A 681 19.78 -2.08 -17.92
N ILE A 682 20.61 -1.07 -17.60
CA ILE A 682 21.63 -0.51 -18.50
C ILE A 682 22.98 -0.33 -17.77
N VAL A 683 22.98 -0.01 -16.48
CA VAL A 683 24.21 0.09 -15.67
C VAL A 683 24.60 -1.27 -15.08
N ALA A 684 23.62 -2.08 -14.68
CA ALA A 684 23.77 -3.46 -14.19
C ALA A 684 24.91 -3.63 -13.18
N THR A 685 24.85 -2.86 -12.09
CA THR A 685 25.65 -3.08 -10.88
C THR A 685 25.45 -4.49 -10.34
N ASN A 686 26.41 -5.05 -9.58
CA ASN A 686 26.21 -6.33 -8.91
C ASN A 686 25.27 -6.15 -7.71
N GLU A 687 23.98 -6.11 -7.99
CA GLU A 687 22.90 -5.86 -7.05
C GLU A 687 22.80 -6.91 -5.93
N PHE A 688 23.38 -8.10 -6.14
CA PHE A 688 23.51 -9.09 -5.07
C PHE A 688 24.54 -8.67 -3.99
N GLU A 689 25.61 -7.97 -4.37
CA GLU A 689 26.65 -7.50 -3.44
C GLU A 689 26.46 -6.04 -3.01
N GLU A 690 25.86 -5.20 -3.87
CA GLU A 690 25.73 -3.75 -3.70
C GLU A 690 24.32 -3.24 -4.10
N PRO A 691 23.21 -3.79 -3.53
CA PRO A 691 21.84 -3.50 -3.99
C PRO A 691 21.46 -2.02 -3.94
N TRP A 692 22.06 -1.28 -3.01
CA TRP A 692 21.80 0.15 -2.82
C TRP A 692 22.19 1.03 -4.02
N LEU A 693 23.14 0.59 -4.86
CA LEU A 693 23.54 1.31 -6.08
C LEU A 693 22.42 1.35 -7.11
N ASP A 694 21.48 0.40 -7.04
CA ASP A 694 20.25 0.40 -7.83
C ASP A 694 19.10 1.00 -7.01
N GLU A 695 18.54 0.26 -6.04
CA GLU A 695 17.35 0.66 -5.26
C GLU A 695 17.45 2.05 -4.60
N GLY A 696 18.62 2.42 -4.05
CA GLY A 696 18.83 3.71 -3.38
C GLY A 696 18.93 4.89 -4.34
N VAL A 697 19.68 4.72 -5.44
CA VAL A 697 19.82 5.73 -6.50
C VAL A 697 18.51 5.87 -7.28
N ASN A 698 17.83 4.76 -7.54
CA ASN A 698 16.54 4.72 -8.19
C ASN A 698 15.46 5.42 -7.35
N SER A 699 15.35 5.09 -6.06
CA SER A 699 14.47 5.78 -5.09
C SER A 699 14.68 7.30 -5.11
N TYR A 700 15.94 7.74 -5.12
CA TYR A 700 16.28 9.17 -5.21
C TYR A 700 15.75 9.79 -6.51
N VAL A 701 16.05 9.21 -7.68
CA VAL A 701 15.65 9.78 -8.97
C VAL A 701 14.13 9.77 -9.14
N THR A 702 13.45 8.67 -8.79
CA THR A 702 11.99 8.57 -8.71
C THR A 702 11.41 9.72 -7.90
N ARG A 703 11.98 9.97 -6.71
CA ARG A 703 11.53 11.06 -5.84
C ARG A 703 11.74 12.44 -6.47
N ARG A 704 12.82 12.69 -7.25
CA ARG A 704 13.02 13.94 -8.02
C ARG A 704 12.05 14.08 -9.21
N ILE A 705 11.66 12.98 -9.86
CA ILE A 705 10.64 13.01 -10.93
C ILE A 705 9.27 13.39 -10.34
N MET A 706 8.88 12.74 -9.24
CA MET A 706 7.64 13.04 -8.51
C MET A 706 7.56 14.51 -8.08
N GLU A 707 8.67 15.07 -7.61
CA GLU A 707 8.81 16.48 -7.23
C GLU A 707 8.51 17.46 -8.37
N ARG A 708 8.95 17.11 -9.59
CA ARG A 708 8.83 17.92 -10.81
C ARG A 708 7.45 17.79 -11.46
N ALA A 709 6.97 16.55 -11.64
CA ALA A 709 5.80 16.25 -12.47
C ALA A 709 4.49 16.13 -11.65
N TYR A 710 4.59 15.73 -10.38
CA TYR A 710 3.45 15.50 -9.49
C TYR A 710 3.59 16.28 -8.17
N PRO A 711 3.88 17.60 -8.22
CA PRO A 711 4.30 18.38 -7.05
C PRO A 711 3.28 18.32 -5.88
N PRO A 712 3.77 18.24 -4.63
CA PRO A 712 2.96 17.90 -3.47
C PRO A 712 1.84 18.91 -3.22
N ARG A 713 0.66 18.39 -2.89
CA ARG A 713 -0.52 19.19 -2.50
C ARG A 713 -0.84 18.90 -1.05
N ALA A 714 -0.90 19.95 -0.22
CA ALA A 714 -1.09 19.84 1.23
C ALA A 714 -2.23 18.87 1.61
N GLY A 715 -1.86 17.79 2.31
CA GLY A 715 -2.79 16.75 2.77
C GLY A 715 -3.38 15.84 1.69
N ARG A 716 -2.72 15.65 0.54
CA ARG A 716 -3.28 14.88 -0.59
C ARG A 716 -2.35 13.86 -1.28
N THR A 717 -1.03 13.92 -1.11
CA THR A 717 -0.07 12.99 -1.72
C THR A 717 0.35 11.85 -0.79
N ALA A 718 0.89 10.76 -1.36
CA ALA A 718 1.26 9.55 -0.63
C ALA A 718 2.57 9.68 0.18
N ASP A 719 3.36 10.74 -0.05
CA ASP A 719 4.69 11.02 0.50
C ASP A 719 4.82 10.79 2.02
N GLY A 720 3.74 11.03 2.78
CA GLY A 720 3.66 10.79 4.22
C GLY A 720 3.85 9.32 4.62
N LEU A 721 3.60 8.36 3.73
CA LEU A 721 3.83 6.94 3.96
C LEU A 721 5.33 6.59 3.88
N HIS A 722 6.05 7.11 2.88
CA HIS A 722 7.50 6.94 2.80
C HIS A 722 8.23 7.67 3.94
N ALA A 723 7.76 8.86 4.32
CA ALA A 723 8.25 9.53 5.54
C ALA A 723 7.97 8.70 6.81
N TYR A 724 6.80 8.05 6.92
CA TYR A 724 6.44 7.18 8.05
C TYR A 724 7.26 5.88 8.09
N VAL A 725 7.58 5.27 6.94
CA VAL A 725 8.44 4.09 6.85
C VAL A 725 9.89 4.43 7.16
N ALA A 726 10.42 5.53 6.59
CA ALA A 726 11.77 6.02 6.90
C ALA A 726 11.93 6.35 8.39
N ALA A 727 10.95 7.06 8.97
CA ALA A 727 10.90 7.35 10.41
C ALA A 727 10.77 6.11 11.30
N ARG A 728 10.44 4.94 10.74
CA ARG A 728 10.37 3.66 11.47
C ARG A 728 11.67 2.85 11.31
N LEU A 729 12.31 2.90 10.14
CA LEU A 729 13.63 2.31 9.91
C LEU A 729 14.71 3.01 10.75
N LEU A 730 14.63 4.35 10.86
CA LEU A 730 15.52 5.16 11.71
C LEU A 730 15.31 4.96 13.23
N ASP A 731 14.22 4.31 13.63
CA ASP A 731 13.81 4.09 15.02
C ASP A 731 14.28 2.74 15.59
N GLU A 732 14.79 1.83 14.73
CA GLU A 732 15.36 0.54 15.11
C GLU A 732 16.92 0.52 15.07
N GLY A 733 17.55 1.67 14.77
CA GLY A 733 18.90 2.03 15.23
C GLY A 733 20.05 2.00 14.21
N LEU A 734 21.12 2.79 14.47
CA LEU A 734 22.38 2.72 13.71
C LEU A 734 23.66 3.41 14.30
N GLU A 735 23.70 4.41 15.19
CA GLU A 735 22.73 5.11 16.05
C GLU A 735 23.04 6.62 16.15
N ALA A 736 22.13 7.37 16.81
CA ALA A 736 22.22 8.83 17.01
C ALA A 736 23.02 9.26 18.26
N LYS A 737 23.14 10.59 18.47
CA LYS A 737 23.12 11.18 19.82
C LYS A 737 22.06 12.30 19.85
N LEU A 738 21.32 12.56 20.93
CA LEU A 738 21.61 12.53 22.39
C LEU A 738 22.26 13.83 22.93
N GLY A 739 21.60 14.96 22.72
CA GLY A 739 21.85 16.21 23.45
C GLY A 739 23.02 17.03 22.90
N PRO A 740 23.89 17.62 23.74
CA PRO A 740 25.01 18.48 23.32
C PRO A 740 26.22 17.70 22.76
N LEU A 741 26.01 16.48 22.28
CA LEU A 741 26.97 15.60 21.63
C LEU A 741 26.27 15.00 20.40
N THR A 742 26.98 14.80 19.29
CA THR A 742 26.49 14.05 18.11
C THR A 742 27.29 12.74 17.97
N LEU A 743 26.68 11.62 17.53
CA LEU A 743 27.42 10.41 17.14
C LEU A 743 27.99 10.62 15.74
N ASP A 744 29.10 9.97 15.44
CA ASP A 744 29.84 10.27 14.22
C ASP A 744 29.36 9.43 13.03
N LEU A 745 29.12 10.09 11.90
CA LEU A 745 28.76 9.45 10.64
C LEU A 745 30.00 8.98 9.85
N ASP A 746 31.21 9.09 10.39
CA ASP A 746 32.42 8.45 9.85
C ASP A 746 32.24 6.93 9.58
N GLN A 747 31.39 6.23 10.34
CA GLN A 747 31.05 4.82 10.06
C GLN A 747 30.06 4.64 8.89
N ILE A 748 29.31 5.70 8.55
CA ILE A 748 28.31 5.78 7.47
C ILE A 748 28.95 6.39 6.19
N LEU A 749 30.17 6.91 6.29
CA LEU A 749 30.96 7.51 5.21
C LEU A 749 32.23 6.70 4.82
N GLY A 750 32.40 5.49 5.36
CA GLY A 750 33.07 4.40 4.63
C GLY A 750 34.33 3.73 5.21
N PHE A 751 34.95 2.91 4.36
CA PHE A 751 35.91 1.83 4.58
C PHE A 751 36.77 1.84 5.86
N ARG A 752 36.66 0.73 6.62
CA ARG A 752 37.82 0.09 7.27
C ARG A 752 37.62 -1.42 7.49
N ALA A 753 38.32 -2.21 6.66
CA ALA A 753 38.48 -3.67 6.71
C ALA A 753 37.22 -4.55 6.51
N THR A 754 37.08 -5.09 5.29
CA THR A 754 36.51 -6.43 5.08
C THR A 754 37.28 -7.45 5.92
N PRO A 755 36.58 -8.40 6.59
CA PRO A 755 36.07 -9.57 5.86
C PRO A 755 34.60 -9.91 6.16
N PHE A 756 33.97 -10.60 5.21
CA PHE A 756 32.65 -11.20 5.40
C PHE A 756 32.64 -12.18 6.60
N ARG A 757 31.65 -12.02 7.48
CA ARG A 757 31.08 -13.10 8.29
C ARG A 757 29.56 -12.96 8.30
N PRO A 758 28.80 -14.06 8.14
CA PRO A 758 27.37 -14.03 8.36
C PRO A 758 27.08 -13.77 9.85
N VAL A 759 25.99 -13.05 10.13
CA VAL A 759 25.44 -12.85 11.48
C VAL A 759 24.01 -13.39 11.47
N GLU A 760 23.62 -14.11 12.53
CA GLU A 760 22.25 -14.60 12.68
C GLU A 760 21.30 -13.42 12.91
N GLY A 761 20.25 -13.28 12.09
CA GLY A 761 19.13 -12.36 12.36
C GLY A 761 18.57 -11.62 11.16
N GLY A 762 19.40 -11.16 10.22
CA GLY A 762 18.93 -10.50 8.99
C GLY A 762 19.95 -9.61 8.30
N LEU A 763 19.71 -9.35 7.02
CA LEU A 763 20.42 -8.39 6.17
C LEU A 763 19.37 -7.56 5.41
N LEU A 764 19.63 -6.26 5.27
CA LEU A 764 18.65 -5.26 4.84
C LEU A 764 18.99 -4.76 3.42
N GLY A 765 18.25 -5.24 2.41
CA GLY A 765 18.43 -4.82 1.01
C GLY A 765 17.83 -3.46 0.63
N TYR A 766 17.09 -2.81 1.54
CA TYR A 766 16.21 -1.66 1.23
C TYR A 766 16.56 -0.27 1.84
N PRO A 767 17.24 -0.11 2.99
CA PRO A 767 17.24 1.16 3.73
C PRO A 767 18.39 2.11 3.38
N VAL A 768 18.79 2.26 2.12
CA VAL A 768 19.55 3.46 1.71
C VAL A 768 18.55 4.57 1.36
N SER A 769 18.15 5.26 2.42
CA SER A 769 17.25 6.41 2.39
C SER A 769 17.67 7.44 1.34
N ALA A 770 16.73 7.82 0.46
CA ALA A 770 16.95 8.89 -0.53
C ALA A 770 17.33 10.25 0.09
N PHE A 771 17.15 10.44 1.41
CA PHE A 771 17.61 11.62 2.14
C PHE A 771 19.13 11.66 2.41
N SER A 772 19.85 10.56 2.16
CA SER A 772 21.30 10.43 2.41
C SER A 772 22.18 10.51 1.15
N LEU A 773 21.58 10.63 -0.04
CA LEU A 773 22.28 10.64 -1.34
C LEU A 773 22.39 12.06 -1.92
N ASP A 774 23.32 12.86 -1.40
CA ASP A 774 23.74 14.11 -2.07
C ASP A 774 24.80 13.78 -3.14
N LEU A 775 24.34 13.37 -4.33
CA LEU A 775 25.18 13.06 -5.48
C LEU A 775 25.86 14.35 -6.01
N PRO A 776 27.20 14.50 -5.89
CA PRO A 776 27.87 15.76 -6.19
C PRO A 776 27.66 16.19 -7.65
N GLY A 777 27.06 17.37 -7.86
CA GLY A 777 26.78 17.93 -9.18
C GLY A 777 25.33 17.79 -9.67
N MET A 778 24.42 17.20 -8.89
CA MET A 778 22.95 17.33 -9.13
C MET A 778 22.40 18.74 -8.82
N GLY A 779 23.19 19.58 -8.15
CA GLY A 779 23.02 21.04 -8.09
C GLY A 779 24.14 21.73 -8.88
N ASP A 780 23.76 22.45 -9.94
CA ASP A 780 24.53 23.47 -10.67
C ASP A 780 26.01 23.19 -11.02
N GLY A 781 26.38 21.93 -11.29
CA GLY A 781 27.50 21.64 -12.20
C GLY A 781 28.26 20.32 -12.04
N GLY A 782 28.60 19.71 -13.18
CA GLY A 782 29.89 19.03 -13.33
C GLY A 782 30.01 17.53 -13.02
N PHE A 783 28.93 16.74 -13.08
CA PHE A 783 29.08 15.28 -12.94
C PHE A 783 29.82 14.66 -14.14
N LEU A 784 31.07 14.23 -13.91
CA LEU A 784 31.98 13.43 -14.74
C LEU A 784 32.12 13.85 -16.23
N TYR A 785 33.31 14.37 -16.56
CA TYR A 785 33.62 15.20 -17.75
C TYR A 785 33.31 14.67 -19.16
N SER A 786 32.87 13.41 -19.36
CA SER A 786 32.21 13.00 -20.62
C SER A 786 31.45 11.68 -20.52
N LYS A 787 30.48 11.48 -21.42
CA LYS A 787 29.81 10.20 -21.68
C LYS A 787 30.81 9.06 -22.01
N GLN A 788 31.99 9.39 -22.55
CA GLN A 788 33.01 8.41 -22.91
C GLN A 788 33.81 7.92 -21.70
N ALA A 789 33.96 8.72 -20.63
CA ALA A 789 34.63 8.29 -19.41
C ALA A 789 33.76 7.28 -18.63
N TYR A 790 32.47 7.58 -18.47
CA TYR A 790 31.49 6.67 -17.87
C TYR A 790 31.41 5.34 -18.63
N ALA A 791 31.26 5.42 -19.96
CA ALA A 791 31.25 4.24 -20.84
C ALA A 791 32.62 3.56 -21.01
N ALA A 792 33.70 4.04 -20.41
CA ALA A 792 34.98 3.34 -20.34
C ALA A 792 35.12 2.57 -19.02
N VAL A 793 34.74 3.15 -17.88
CA VAL A 793 34.76 2.46 -16.58
C VAL A 793 33.76 1.30 -16.55
N ALA A 794 32.55 1.51 -17.07
CA ALA A 794 31.49 0.50 -17.11
C ALA A 794 31.75 -0.70 -18.07
N ARG A 795 32.82 -0.66 -18.89
CA ARG A 795 33.10 -1.69 -19.90
C ARG A 795 33.93 -2.86 -19.43
N ASP A 796 34.67 -2.71 -18.32
CA ASP A 796 35.86 -3.52 -18.04
C ASP A 796 35.80 -4.29 -16.71
N ASN A 797 34.81 -4.01 -15.86
CA ASN A 797 34.51 -4.75 -14.62
C ASN A 797 33.09 -4.43 -14.12
N PRO A 798 32.51 -5.23 -13.21
CA PRO A 798 31.31 -4.82 -12.47
C PRO A 798 31.57 -3.52 -11.71
N ILE A 799 30.63 -2.58 -11.79
CA ILE A 799 30.76 -1.28 -11.12
C ILE A 799 30.51 -1.47 -9.61
N VAL A 800 31.55 -1.27 -8.81
CA VAL A 800 31.54 -1.39 -7.34
C VAL A 800 31.58 -0.01 -6.67
N THR A 801 31.17 0.09 -5.40
CA THR A 801 31.08 1.35 -4.64
C THR A 801 32.32 2.24 -4.76
N SER A 802 33.52 1.67 -4.66
CA SER A 802 34.79 2.41 -4.77
C SER A 802 35.06 3.04 -6.14
N SER A 803 34.43 2.55 -7.21
CA SER A 803 34.57 3.09 -8.57
C SER A 803 33.70 4.33 -8.83
N TRP A 804 32.69 4.58 -8.00
CA TRP A 804 31.92 5.85 -7.98
C TRP A 804 32.64 6.97 -7.21
N GLY A 805 33.78 6.67 -6.56
CA GLY A 805 34.53 7.63 -5.74
C GLY A 805 34.09 7.68 -4.27
N PHE A 806 33.04 6.94 -3.89
CA PHE A 806 32.76 6.65 -2.49
C PHE A 806 33.93 5.89 -1.87
N ARG A 807 34.34 6.33 -0.68
CA ARG A 807 35.29 5.61 0.17
C ARG A 807 34.56 5.00 1.35
#